data_AF-A0A0P6Y4I1-F1
#
_entry.id   AF-A0A0P6Y4I1-F1
#
_cell.length_a   1.000
_cell.length_b   1.000
_cell.length_c   1.000
_cell.angle_alpha   90.00
_cell.angle_beta   90.00
_cell.angle_gamma   90.00
#
_symmetry.space_group_name_H-M   'P 1'
#
loop_
_entity.id
_entity.type
_entity.pdbx_description
1 polymer ?
#
loop_
_entity_poly.entity_id
_entity_poly.type
_entity_poly.pdbx_seq_one_letter_code
_entity_poly.pdbx_strand_id
1 'polypeptide(L)'
;MTIVTPLAFRVAGRNLLSINERDWKYVISQFGGLMVGMPYRWRWISVSRPASLDGQRRQIRAELDVLTRPEQIEARQATLMQLHDMERDGIHDISHYLLAWPETAQQRQSLPALLQSGIIGRVIPLSSFPNVFGAKRYTTTGHVLQSVDGHHAWRGFLSAQFPGSASPMMFRSILSQTFPVILVVDVASYSQADARNKIYTAMNGLGTSFAMFQEFNAARNAARDDIVTAARIIEQGSLLHEVQIAVLVAGETEDSAILHGQQIKHTLDATIHMRPLEGYQKQIGLFATPRHTHEIRINQRPHNLVTHQLAPLVPAGIATDRRDKGLLLGRDKTQRHPLRRELAKIAAKHACIVGISGSGKSTLATVYAHRLVDEQAVQVIVIDPQENFHALAATHPGSSFNRVSLYSQAGHKPLTINVLDPIVDNLEIGLVEQVEHVQNTISMLNREPLTPTQSMQLSRALTKLYKGLYGMPLDDAATIPLLSDLVAIIDRELNNTGLQDIIAQWIEPPLDSVFNRPTTLDLRMVPTTPVIIYEIDRNMPERFKRFFTTLICAAIQRQVRRTPREGIIIMDEAGVLLKDPIFENFAENMAKTIRAYGLGLWIVDQTLELLKTHAGKEIFQNTFITVIGLMKTDQGPLLQELFPMLTDAQRRNTIGIDDDEETIERMAGHFTLVLNNKVFEIYNDLSPYERRLITVKKTIHAGAGGV
;
A
#
# COMPACT_ATOMS: atom_id res chain seq x y z
N MET A 1 29.40 0.93 42.55
CA MET A 1 28.16 1.19 41.78
C MET A 1 27.43 -0.13 41.62
N THR A 2 26.23 -0.24 42.17
CA THR A 2 25.30 -1.36 41.94
C THR A 2 24.93 -1.37 40.46
N ILE A 3 25.19 -2.48 39.76
CA ILE A 3 24.91 -2.58 38.32
C ILE A 3 23.40 -2.61 38.14
N VAL A 4 22.82 -1.51 37.65
CA VAL A 4 21.39 -1.41 37.37
C VAL A 4 21.07 -2.27 36.15
N THR A 5 20.08 -3.16 36.26
CA THR A 5 19.61 -3.97 35.13
C THR A 5 18.97 -3.07 34.07
N PRO A 6 19.30 -3.20 32.78
CA PRO A 6 18.65 -2.38 31.75
C PRO A 6 17.16 -2.72 31.62
N LEU A 7 16.36 -1.71 31.30
CA LEU A 7 15.07 -1.91 30.65
C LEU A 7 15.30 -2.10 29.15
N ALA A 8 14.64 -3.10 28.56
CA ALA A 8 14.75 -3.42 27.15
C ALA A 8 13.40 -3.26 26.47
N PHE A 9 13.40 -2.59 25.31
CA PHE A 9 12.21 -2.38 24.50
C PHE A 9 12.50 -2.75 23.05
N ARG A 10 11.56 -3.42 22.39
CA ARG A 10 11.51 -3.51 20.93
C ARG A 10 10.68 -2.34 20.42
N VAL A 11 11.24 -1.62 19.47
CA VAL A 11 10.56 -0.51 18.81
C VAL A 11 10.13 -1.00 17.43
N ALA A 12 8.83 -1.26 17.27
CA ALA A 12 8.24 -1.51 15.97
C ALA A 12 7.94 -0.16 15.33
N GLY A 13 8.85 0.32 14.48
CA GLY A 13 8.71 1.62 13.85
C GLY A 13 7.62 1.62 12.76
N ARG A 14 7.16 2.83 12.41
CA ARG A 14 6.69 3.07 11.05
C ARG A 14 7.91 3.24 10.16
N ASN A 15 7.89 2.68 8.96
CA ASN A 15 8.86 3.03 7.94
C ASN A 15 8.59 4.46 7.47
N LEU A 16 9.48 5.38 7.79
CA LEU A 16 9.38 6.79 7.41
C LEU A 16 10.25 7.10 6.18
N LEU A 17 10.88 6.09 5.56
CA LEU A 17 11.71 6.24 4.34
C LEU A 17 10.90 6.54 3.07
N SER A 18 9.59 6.40 3.10
CA SER A 18 8.70 6.79 2.00
C SER A 18 8.15 8.21 2.14
N ILE A 19 8.65 8.99 3.11
CA ILE A 19 8.05 10.24 3.56
C ILE A 19 8.96 11.46 3.25
N ASN A 20 8.33 12.63 3.08
CA ASN A 20 8.93 13.93 2.82
C ASN A 20 10.07 14.32 3.78
N GLU A 21 10.99 15.16 3.31
CA GLU A 21 12.05 15.77 4.13
C GLU A 21 11.46 16.55 5.33
N ARG A 22 10.26 17.13 5.17
CA ARG A 22 9.53 17.82 6.25
C ARG A 22 9.17 16.88 7.41
N ASP A 23 8.67 15.68 7.12
CA ASP A 23 8.30 14.72 8.14
C ASP A 23 9.53 14.14 8.82
N TRP A 24 10.68 14.09 8.13
CA TRP A 24 11.92 13.69 8.77
C TRP A 24 12.44 14.74 9.77
N LYS A 25 12.32 16.04 9.46
CA LYS A 25 12.58 17.11 10.44
C LYS A 25 11.67 16.99 11.66
N TYR A 26 10.39 16.63 11.44
CA TYR A 26 9.46 16.34 12.52
C TYR A 26 9.90 15.13 13.36
N VAL A 27 10.31 14.03 12.73
CA VAL A 27 10.79 12.81 13.42
C VAL A 27 12.04 13.09 14.24
N ILE A 28 13.03 13.79 13.66
CA ILE A 28 14.24 14.22 14.36
C ILE A 28 13.87 15.10 15.56
N SER A 29 12.94 16.04 15.38
CA SER A 29 12.49 16.93 16.46
C SER A 29 11.77 16.19 17.59
N GLN A 30 10.81 15.30 17.24
CA GLN A 30 10.10 14.45 18.20
C GLN A 30 11.07 13.55 18.99
N PHE A 31 11.99 12.90 18.28
CA PHE A 31 12.98 12.03 18.90
C PHE A 31 14.00 12.83 19.74
N GLY A 32 14.36 14.05 19.31
CA GLY A 32 15.14 14.99 20.12
C GLY A 32 14.43 15.34 21.43
N GLY A 33 13.12 15.61 21.39
CA GLY A 33 12.30 15.82 22.59
C GLY A 33 12.30 14.60 23.53
N LEU A 34 12.21 13.40 22.97
CA LEU A 34 12.31 12.14 23.73
C LEU A 34 13.67 12.02 24.46
N MET A 35 14.78 12.34 23.80
CA MET A 35 16.13 12.26 24.38
C MET A 35 16.29 13.15 25.62
N VAL A 36 15.65 14.33 25.64
CA VAL A 36 15.68 15.23 26.81
C VAL A 36 15.08 14.57 28.05
N GLY A 37 14.09 13.68 27.87
CA GLY A 37 13.50 12.88 28.95
C GLY A 37 14.35 11.70 29.43
N MET A 38 15.52 11.45 28.82
CA MET A 38 16.43 10.35 29.16
C MET A 38 17.82 10.86 29.56
N PRO A 39 17.96 11.60 30.68
CA PRO A 39 19.24 12.11 31.18
C PRO A 39 20.04 11.03 31.91
N TYR A 40 20.18 9.86 31.28
CA TYR A 40 20.92 8.70 31.76
C TYR A 40 21.45 7.91 30.56
N ARG A 41 22.08 6.76 30.81
CA ARG A 41 22.60 5.92 29.73
C ARG A 41 21.49 5.18 29.00
N TRP A 42 21.58 5.19 27.68
CA TRP A 42 20.71 4.42 26.80
C TRP A 42 21.46 4.03 25.54
N ARG A 43 20.97 2.99 24.88
CA ARG A 43 21.58 2.42 23.71
C ARG A 43 20.51 2.02 22.70
N TRP A 44 20.65 2.54 21.49
CA TRP A 44 19.83 2.14 20.35
C TRP A 44 20.56 1.08 19.55
N ILE A 45 19.90 -0.06 19.30
CA ILE A 45 20.45 -1.17 18.52
C ILE A 45 19.51 -1.43 17.35
N SER A 46 20.00 -1.22 16.13
CA SER A 46 19.31 -1.56 14.89
C SER A 46 19.94 -2.82 14.32
N VAL A 47 19.12 -3.82 14.05
CA VAL A 47 19.55 -5.09 13.47
C VAL A 47 18.87 -5.24 12.12
N SER A 48 19.68 -5.21 11.06
CA SER A 48 19.25 -5.57 9.71
C SER A 48 19.73 -6.99 9.38
N ARG A 49 18.84 -7.79 8.82
CA ARG A 49 19.15 -9.12 8.28
C ARG A 49 18.47 -9.30 6.94
N PRO A 50 19.05 -10.07 6.01
CA PRO A 50 18.27 -10.59 4.89
C PRO A 50 17.00 -11.25 5.41
N ALA A 51 15.85 -10.80 4.94
CA ALA A 51 14.57 -11.37 5.30
C ALA A 51 14.33 -12.62 4.47
N SER A 52 13.89 -13.69 5.12
CA SER A 52 13.36 -14.85 4.42
C SER A 52 11.84 -14.83 4.38
N LEU A 53 11.31 -15.23 3.24
CA LEU A 53 9.92 -15.55 2.94
C LEU A 53 9.62 -17.06 3.12
N ASP A 54 10.50 -17.82 3.79
CA ASP A 54 10.34 -19.26 4.08
C ASP A 54 9.00 -19.64 4.71
N GLY A 55 8.46 -18.78 5.57
CA GLY A 55 7.13 -19.00 6.14
C GLY A 55 6.05 -19.05 5.05
N GLN A 56 6.07 -18.07 4.14
CA GLN A 56 5.12 -17.99 3.02
C GLN A 56 5.37 -19.13 2.02
N ARG A 57 6.64 -19.44 1.70
CA ARG A 57 6.96 -20.57 0.81
C ARG A 57 6.48 -21.90 1.36
N ARG A 58 6.63 -22.14 2.67
CA ARG A 58 6.09 -23.34 3.33
C ARG A 58 4.57 -23.39 3.26
N GLN A 59 3.90 -22.26 3.44
CA GLN A 59 2.45 -22.18 3.31
C GLN A 59 2.01 -22.54 1.88
N ILE A 60 2.61 -21.94 0.85
CA ILE A 60 2.27 -22.22 -0.56
C ILE A 60 2.57 -23.68 -0.93
N ARG A 61 3.66 -24.27 -0.44
CA ARG A 61 3.94 -25.70 -0.62
C ARG A 61 2.85 -26.58 0.00
N ALA A 62 2.39 -26.25 1.20
CA ALA A 62 1.29 -26.98 1.83
C ALA A 62 -0.04 -26.81 1.06
N GLU A 63 -0.28 -25.65 0.44
CA GLU A 63 -1.44 -25.46 -0.44
C GLU A 63 -1.33 -26.32 -1.71
N LEU A 64 -0.15 -26.37 -2.33
CA LEU A 64 0.12 -27.21 -3.51
C LEU A 64 -0.15 -28.70 -3.26
N ASP A 65 0.05 -29.19 -2.04
CA ASP A 65 -0.21 -30.59 -1.68
C ASP A 65 -1.71 -30.94 -1.69
N VAL A 66 -2.61 -29.94 -1.59
CA VAL A 66 -4.06 -30.12 -1.49
C VAL A 66 -4.78 -29.73 -2.79
N LEU A 67 -4.17 -28.86 -3.61
CA LEU A 67 -4.77 -28.40 -4.86
C LEU A 67 -4.85 -29.53 -5.91
N THR A 68 -6.00 -29.62 -6.57
CA THR A 68 -6.28 -30.64 -7.60
C THR A 68 -6.39 -30.08 -9.00
N ARG A 69 -6.60 -28.77 -9.15
CA ARG A 69 -6.81 -28.12 -10.45
C ARG A 69 -5.48 -27.67 -11.06
N PRO A 70 -5.16 -28.02 -12.32
CA PRO A 70 -3.89 -27.66 -12.96
C PRO A 70 -3.59 -26.16 -12.96
N GLU A 71 -4.59 -25.32 -13.24
CA GLU A 71 -4.44 -23.86 -13.30
C GLU A 71 -4.07 -23.26 -11.94
N GLN A 72 -4.68 -23.75 -10.86
CA GLN A 72 -4.38 -23.31 -9.49
C GLN A 72 -2.98 -23.77 -9.04
N ILE A 73 -2.59 -24.99 -9.43
CA ILE A 73 -1.24 -25.52 -9.18
C ILE A 73 -0.21 -24.64 -9.90
N GLU A 74 -0.42 -24.34 -11.18
CA GLU A 74 0.48 -23.51 -11.97
C GLU A 74 0.60 -22.08 -11.41
N ALA A 75 -0.53 -21.47 -11.03
CA ALA A 75 -0.54 -20.16 -10.37
C ALA A 75 0.28 -20.16 -9.08
N ARG A 76 0.08 -21.15 -8.20
CA ARG A 76 0.83 -21.28 -6.93
C ARG A 76 2.31 -21.58 -7.13
N GLN A 77 2.67 -22.38 -8.14
CA GLN A 77 4.07 -22.60 -8.52
C GLN A 77 4.74 -21.30 -8.98
N ALA A 78 4.04 -20.50 -9.78
CA ALA A 78 4.54 -19.19 -10.21
C ALA A 78 4.68 -18.21 -9.03
N THR A 79 3.75 -18.21 -8.07
CA THR A 79 3.91 -17.45 -6.82
C THR A 79 5.15 -17.89 -6.05
N LEU A 80 5.44 -19.20 -5.98
CA LEU A 80 6.63 -19.72 -5.30
C LEU A 80 7.93 -19.25 -5.98
N MET A 81 7.97 -19.23 -7.31
CA MET A 81 9.08 -18.65 -8.07
C MET A 81 9.24 -17.15 -7.79
N GLN A 82 8.12 -16.41 -7.80
CA GLN A 82 8.12 -14.98 -7.49
C GLN A 82 8.67 -14.68 -6.09
N LEU A 83 8.27 -15.44 -5.07
CA LEU A 83 8.81 -15.28 -3.72
C LEU A 83 10.32 -15.61 -3.65
N HIS A 84 10.79 -16.55 -4.46
CA HIS A 84 12.22 -16.87 -4.52
C HIS A 84 13.03 -15.74 -5.16
N ASP A 85 12.54 -15.18 -6.27
CA ASP A 85 13.17 -14.03 -6.94
C ASP A 85 13.16 -12.79 -6.02
N MET A 86 12.06 -12.58 -5.31
CA MET A 86 11.95 -11.54 -4.28
C MET A 86 13.05 -11.67 -3.21
N GLU A 87 13.30 -12.88 -2.66
CA GLU A 87 14.39 -13.09 -1.70
C GLU A 87 15.77 -12.80 -2.31
N ARG A 88 15.99 -13.21 -3.56
CA ARG A 88 17.25 -12.99 -4.29
C ARG A 88 17.54 -11.51 -4.50
N ASP A 89 16.50 -10.70 -4.69
CA ASP A 89 16.60 -9.26 -4.87
C ASP A 89 16.96 -8.48 -3.58
N GLY A 90 17.16 -9.19 -2.46
CA GLY A 90 17.69 -8.61 -1.23
C GLY A 90 16.63 -7.87 -0.41
N ILE A 91 15.66 -8.60 0.10
CA ILE A 91 14.71 -8.11 1.10
C ILE A 91 15.41 -8.11 2.48
N HIS A 92 15.22 -7.08 3.31
CA HIS A 92 15.87 -6.98 4.64
C HIS A 92 14.90 -6.75 5.77
N ASP A 93 14.97 -7.51 6.85
CA ASP A 93 14.21 -7.24 8.07
C ASP A 93 15.01 -6.32 9.00
N ILE A 94 14.45 -5.16 9.34
CA ILE A 94 15.09 -4.17 10.21
C ILE A 94 14.30 -4.09 11.52
N SER A 95 14.95 -4.50 12.61
CA SER A 95 14.40 -4.42 13.96
C SER A 95 15.19 -3.47 14.83
N HIS A 96 14.49 -2.59 15.55
CA HIS A 96 15.10 -1.67 16.51
C HIS A 96 14.85 -2.10 17.94
N TYR A 97 15.86 -1.89 18.77
CA TYR A 97 15.82 -2.12 20.20
C TYR A 97 16.37 -0.91 20.94
N LEU A 98 15.73 -0.56 22.05
CA LEU A 98 16.22 0.45 22.98
C LEU A 98 16.53 -0.23 24.31
N LEU A 99 17.77 -0.09 24.76
CA LEU A 99 18.20 -0.41 26.12
C LEU A 99 18.36 0.89 26.89
N ALA A 100 17.85 0.94 28.12
CA ALA A 100 17.97 2.11 28.98
C ALA A 100 18.37 1.70 30.39
N TRP A 101 19.20 2.52 31.04
CA TRP A 101 19.65 2.35 32.42
C TRP A 101 19.23 3.55 33.28
N PRO A 102 17.93 3.70 33.61
CA PRO A 102 17.47 4.74 34.52
C PRO A 102 18.12 4.61 35.91
N GLU A 103 18.47 5.74 36.52
CA GLU A 103 19.17 5.76 37.81
C GLU A 103 18.20 5.77 38.99
N THR A 104 16.97 6.25 38.79
CA THR A 104 15.93 6.33 39.83
C THR A 104 14.70 5.47 39.53
N ALA A 105 13.98 5.06 40.58
CA ALA A 105 12.74 4.30 40.43
C ALA A 105 11.67 5.08 39.63
N GLN A 106 11.58 6.40 39.82
CA GLN A 106 10.65 7.27 39.11
C GLN A 106 10.94 7.30 37.60
N GLN A 107 12.20 7.46 37.20
CA GLN A 107 12.58 7.41 35.79
C GLN A 107 12.26 6.05 35.16
N ARG A 108 12.43 4.96 35.93
CA ARG A 108 12.16 3.60 35.49
C ARG A 108 10.66 3.36 35.24
N GLN A 109 9.79 3.94 36.08
CA GLN A 109 8.34 3.84 35.94
C GLN A 109 7.79 4.73 34.82
N SER A 110 8.38 5.91 34.57
CA SER A 110 7.90 6.85 33.55
C SER A 110 8.37 6.53 32.12
N LEU A 111 9.48 5.80 31.96
CA LEU A 111 10.08 5.52 30.66
C LEU A 111 9.12 4.87 29.65
N PRO A 112 8.32 3.84 29.99
CA PRO A 112 7.39 3.24 29.01
C PRO A 112 6.40 4.26 28.44
N ALA A 113 5.84 5.14 29.27
CA ALA A 113 4.91 6.19 28.85
C ALA A 113 5.60 7.25 27.98
N LEU A 114 6.83 7.64 28.35
CA LEU A 114 7.66 8.55 27.57
C LEU A 114 7.98 7.99 26.18
N LEU A 115 8.35 6.71 26.08
CA LEU A 115 8.63 6.06 24.79
C LEU A 115 7.36 5.97 23.93
N GLN A 116 6.23 5.63 24.54
CA GLN A 116 4.97 5.48 23.82
C GLN A 116 4.46 6.81 23.24
N SER A 117 4.80 7.95 23.85
CA SER A 117 4.44 9.29 23.35
C SER A 117 5.46 9.84 22.34
N GLY A 118 6.76 9.58 22.51
CA GLY A 118 7.81 10.17 21.66
C GLY A 118 8.26 9.31 20.47
N ILE A 119 7.86 8.04 20.38
CA ILE A 119 8.20 7.16 19.26
C ILE A 119 7.01 6.96 18.33
N ILE A 120 7.22 7.20 17.03
CA ILE A 120 6.24 6.97 15.98
C ILE A 120 6.21 5.47 15.64
N GLY A 121 5.52 4.69 16.48
CA GLY A 121 5.48 3.24 16.37
C GLY A 121 4.89 2.56 17.60
N ARG A 122 4.93 1.22 17.60
CA ARG A 122 4.56 0.44 18.79
C ARG A 122 5.82 0.18 19.60
N VAL A 123 5.78 0.49 20.89
CA VAL A 123 6.86 0.18 21.83
C VAL A 123 6.45 -1.05 22.61
N ILE A 124 7.28 -2.09 22.58
CA ILE A 124 7.00 -3.38 23.23
C ILE A 124 8.08 -3.63 24.29
N PRO A 125 7.75 -3.64 25.58
CA PRO A 125 8.72 -4.02 26.62
C PRO A 125 9.13 -5.48 26.46
N LEU A 126 10.40 -5.78 26.69
CA LEU A 126 10.97 -7.11 26.57
C LEU A 126 11.34 -7.65 27.96
N SER A 127 11.00 -8.91 28.23
CA SER A 127 11.43 -9.62 29.44
C SER A 127 12.93 -9.97 29.41
N SER A 128 13.50 -10.13 28.21
CA SER A 128 14.93 -10.35 27.98
C SER A 128 15.35 -9.81 26.63
N PHE A 129 16.62 -9.39 26.52
CA PHE A 129 17.17 -8.91 25.25
C PHE A 129 17.47 -10.11 24.32
N PRO A 130 17.02 -10.08 23.04
CA PRO A 130 17.21 -11.20 22.13
C PRO A 130 18.68 -11.38 21.74
N ASN A 131 19.06 -12.60 21.35
CA ASN A 131 20.37 -12.83 20.75
C ASN A 131 20.42 -12.24 19.33
N VAL A 132 21.15 -11.13 19.18
CA VAL A 132 21.29 -10.42 17.90
C VAL A 132 22.41 -10.98 17.01
N PHE A 133 23.23 -11.91 17.48
CA PHE A 133 24.32 -12.48 16.68
C PHE A 133 23.94 -13.78 15.95
N GLY A 134 22.86 -14.45 16.36
CA GLY A 134 22.39 -15.71 15.77
C GLY A 134 22.96 -16.95 16.47
N ALA A 135 24.29 -17.06 16.59
CA ALA A 135 24.92 -18.17 17.31
C ALA A 135 25.03 -17.92 18.82
N LYS A 136 25.12 -18.98 19.63
CA LYS A 136 25.19 -18.87 21.11
C LYS A 136 26.60 -18.56 21.63
N ARG A 137 27.65 -18.91 20.87
CA ARG A 137 29.05 -18.78 21.30
C ARG A 137 29.93 -18.31 20.15
N TYR A 138 30.84 -17.39 20.48
CA TYR A 138 31.82 -16.83 19.57
C TYR A 138 33.21 -16.88 20.21
N THR A 139 34.21 -17.17 19.39
CA THR A 139 35.64 -16.99 19.68
C THR A 139 36.13 -15.74 18.97
N THR A 140 37.18 -15.12 19.50
CA THR A 140 37.75 -13.90 18.92
C THR A 140 39.02 -14.23 18.18
N THR A 141 39.06 -13.98 16.88
CA THR A 141 40.32 -13.82 16.13
C THR A 141 40.70 -12.33 16.19
N GLY A 142 41.94 -11.97 15.86
CA GLY A 142 42.38 -10.56 15.88
C GLY A 142 41.48 -9.63 15.05
N HIS A 143 40.79 -10.16 14.04
CA HIS A 143 40.05 -9.38 13.05
C HIS A 143 38.53 -9.57 13.11
N VAL A 144 38.00 -10.68 13.64
CA VAL A 144 36.55 -10.95 13.73
C VAL A 144 36.11 -11.67 15.02
N LEU A 145 34.81 -11.64 15.30
CA LEU A 145 34.14 -12.60 16.17
C LEU A 145 33.66 -13.79 15.33
N GLN A 146 34.34 -14.92 15.46
CA GLN A 146 34.03 -16.16 14.74
C GLN A 146 33.11 -17.04 15.59
N SER A 147 32.03 -17.55 15.03
CA SER A 147 31.17 -18.52 15.70
C SER A 147 31.91 -19.84 15.94
N VAL A 148 31.58 -20.53 17.03
CA VAL A 148 32.25 -21.81 17.37
C VAL A 148 31.98 -22.91 16.33
N ASP A 149 30.85 -22.83 15.62
CA ASP A 149 30.52 -23.72 14.50
C ASP A 149 31.23 -23.35 13.19
N GLY A 150 31.96 -22.24 13.13
CA GLY A 150 32.74 -21.81 11.97
C GLY A 150 31.93 -21.15 10.85
N HIS A 151 30.60 -21.09 10.93
CA HIS A 151 29.74 -20.65 9.83
C HIS A 151 29.40 -19.15 9.81
N HIS A 152 29.74 -18.40 10.86
CA HIS A 152 29.40 -16.99 11.00
C HIS A 152 30.54 -16.18 11.60
N ALA A 153 31.02 -15.18 10.85
CA ALA A 153 31.99 -14.21 11.31
C ALA A 153 31.35 -12.82 11.44
N TRP A 154 31.68 -12.08 12.49
CA TRP A 154 31.29 -10.67 12.64
C TRP A 154 32.51 -9.77 12.72
N ARG A 155 32.53 -8.72 11.90
CA ARG A 155 33.54 -7.67 11.97
C ARG A 155 32.93 -6.40 12.51
N GLY A 156 33.44 -5.94 13.64
CA GLY A 156 33.03 -4.73 14.34
C GLY A 156 33.92 -3.53 14.04
N PHE A 157 33.31 -2.36 14.02
CA PHE A 157 33.93 -1.06 13.86
C PHE A 157 33.38 -0.08 14.90
N LEU A 158 34.20 0.88 15.33
CA LEU A 158 33.81 1.97 16.23
C LEU A 158 34.08 3.33 15.59
N SER A 159 33.18 4.29 15.81
CA SER A 159 33.28 5.67 15.32
C SER A 159 34.52 6.36 15.88
N ALA A 160 35.35 6.91 15.00
CA ALA A 160 36.57 7.62 15.39
C ALA A 160 36.50 9.13 15.15
N GLN A 161 35.84 9.57 14.09
CA GLN A 161 35.68 10.99 13.74
C GLN A 161 34.36 11.21 12.99
N PHE A 162 33.82 12.42 13.07
CA PHE A 162 32.63 12.87 12.36
C PHE A 162 33.03 14.02 11.41
N PRO A 163 33.62 13.72 10.24
CA PRO A 163 34.14 14.74 9.32
C PRO A 163 33.06 15.54 8.59
N GLY A 164 31.83 15.01 8.49
CA GLY A 164 30.77 15.58 7.66
C GLY A 164 29.43 15.74 8.37
N SER A 165 28.42 16.23 7.64
CA SER A 165 27.06 16.36 8.14
C SER A 165 26.35 15.01 8.15
N ALA A 166 25.74 14.66 9.29
CA ALA A 166 24.92 13.47 9.39
C ALA A 166 23.64 13.65 8.56
N SER A 167 23.44 12.77 7.58
CA SER A 167 22.19 12.69 6.82
C SER A 167 21.44 11.42 7.21
N PRO A 168 20.12 11.49 7.40
CA PRO A 168 19.27 10.32 7.63
C PRO A 168 19.44 9.20 6.59
N MET A 169 19.78 9.56 5.35
CA MET A 169 20.00 8.61 4.26
C MET A 169 21.22 7.69 4.49
N MET A 170 22.15 8.08 5.36
CA MET A 170 23.35 7.29 5.64
C MET A 170 23.04 5.93 6.27
N PHE A 171 22.06 5.86 7.17
CA PHE A 171 21.72 4.58 7.80
C PHE A 171 20.89 3.69 6.88
N ARG A 172 20.21 4.27 5.89
CA ARG A 172 19.54 3.50 4.84
C ARG A 172 20.56 2.69 4.07
N SER A 173 21.64 3.32 3.57
CA SER A 173 22.66 2.62 2.77
C SER A 173 23.36 1.51 3.56
N ILE A 174 23.39 1.58 4.89
CA ILE A 174 24.00 0.55 5.75
C ILE A 174 23.01 -0.56 6.12
N LEU A 175 21.77 -0.20 6.45
CA LEU A 175 20.76 -1.16 6.90
C LEU A 175 20.08 -1.89 5.73
N SER A 176 20.30 -1.48 4.48
CA SER A 176 19.81 -2.17 3.27
C SER A 176 20.86 -3.04 2.57
N GLN A 177 21.94 -3.41 3.26
CA GLN A 177 23.01 -4.24 2.69
C GLN A 177 22.60 -5.70 2.57
N THR A 178 23.07 -6.40 1.53
CA THR A 178 22.76 -7.82 1.26
C THR A 178 23.23 -8.80 2.35
N PHE A 179 24.01 -8.33 3.32
CA PHE A 179 24.50 -9.09 4.47
C PHE A 179 23.96 -8.50 5.79
N PRO A 180 23.90 -9.30 6.88
CA PRO A 180 23.46 -8.81 8.17
C PRO A 180 24.34 -7.68 8.72
N VAL A 181 23.69 -6.64 9.26
CA VAL A 181 24.35 -5.49 9.90
C VAL A 181 23.70 -5.17 11.23
N ILE A 182 24.52 -4.93 12.25
CA ILE A 182 24.11 -4.39 13.54
C ILE A 182 24.70 -2.99 13.68
N LEU A 183 23.85 -1.98 13.80
CA LEU A 183 24.25 -0.62 14.13
C LEU A 183 23.88 -0.35 15.59
N VAL A 184 24.83 0.16 16.36
CA VAL A 184 24.66 0.54 17.75
C VAL A 184 24.97 2.02 17.91
N VAL A 185 24.08 2.76 18.54
CA VAL A 185 24.32 4.12 19.04
C VAL A 185 24.25 4.05 20.56
N ASP A 186 25.43 4.06 21.20
CA ASP A 186 25.58 4.06 22.65
C ASP A 186 25.70 5.48 23.17
N VAL A 187 24.87 5.85 24.14
CA VAL A 187 24.71 7.23 24.58
C VAL A 187 24.74 7.32 26.11
N ALA A 188 25.54 8.24 26.62
CA ALA A 188 25.42 8.74 27.99
C ALA A 188 24.94 10.18 27.96
N SER A 189 23.67 10.40 28.29
CA SER A 189 23.11 11.74 28.46
C SER A 189 23.42 12.26 29.86
N TYR A 190 23.79 13.52 29.95
CA TYR A 190 24.00 14.21 31.22
C TYR A 190 22.78 15.03 31.60
N SER A 191 22.49 15.12 32.90
CA SER A 191 21.55 16.12 33.40
C SER A 191 22.06 17.54 33.09
N GLN A 192 21.19 18.56 33.09
CA GLN A 192 21.63 19.94 32.86
C GLN A 192 22.69 20.40 33.88
N ALA A 193 22.57 19.96 35.14
CA ALA A 193 23.54 20.28 36.18
C ALA A 193 24.92 19.66 35.88
N ASP A 194 24.96 18.38 35.51
CA ASP A 194 26.21 17.68 35.20
C ASP A 194 26.84 18.19 33.90
N ALA A 195 26.01 18.52 32.89
CA ALA A 195 26.46 19.12 31.64
C ALA A 195 27.13 20.48 31.88
N ARG A 196 26.53 21.34 32.73
CA ARG A 196 27.13 22.63 33.13
C ARG A 196 28.48 22.43 33.81
N ASN A 197 28.56 21.53 34.78
CA ASN A 197 29.81 21.23 35.48
C ASN A 197 30.90 20.76 34.53
N LYS A 198 30.55 19.89 33.57
CA LYS A 198 31.46 19.39 32.54
C LYS A 198 31.96 20.51 31.61
N ILE A 199 31.08 21.41 31.20
CA ILE A 199 31.43 22.58 30.38
C ILE A 199 32.35 23.54 31.14
N TYR A 200 32.02 23.88 32.39
CA TYR A 200 32.89 24.73 33.21
C TYR A 200 34.29 24.13 33.39
N THR A 201 34.36 22.82 33.64
CA THR A 201 35.63 22.10 33.75
C THR A 201 36.44 22.19 32.45
N ALA A 202 35.79 22.01 31.30
CA ALA A 202 36.43 22.12 29.99
C ALA A 202 36.90 23.55 29.68
N MET A 203 36.09 24.58 30.00
CA MET A 203 36.47 25.99 29.84
C MET A 203 37.69 26.36 30.68
N ASN A 204 37.72 25.93 31.94
CA ASN A 204 38.84 26.18 32.84
C ASN A 204 40.13 25.47 32.36
N GLY A 205 39.99 24.24 31.86
CA GLY A 205 41.10 23.48 31.27
C GLY A 205 41.68 24.16 30.03
N LEU A 206 40.82 24.66 29.12
CA LEU A 206 41.27 25.43 27.97
C LEU A 206 41.91 26.76 28.39
N GLY A 207 41.31 27.50 29.32
CA GLY A 207 41.86 28.76 29.85
C GLY A 207 43.26 28.59 30.43
N THR A 208 43.47 27.50 31.18
CA THR A 208 44.80 27.11 31.70
C THR A 208 45.77 26.78 30.57
N SER A 209 45.33 26.04 29.54
CA SER A 209 46.15 25.75 28.36
C SER A 209 46.48 26.99 27.52
N PHE A 210 45.59 27.98 27.43
CA PHE A 210 45.84 29.26 26.76
C PHE A 210 46.83 30.13 27.54
N ALA A 211 46.78 30.10 28.87
CA ALA A 211 47.73 30.80 29.72
C ALA A 211 49.15 30.22 29.65
N MET A 212 49.28 28.89 29.44
CA MET A 212 50.58 28.21 29.36
C MET A 212 51.25 28.28 27.97
N PHE A 213 50.49 28.46 26.89
CA PHE A 213 51.01 28.40 25.52
C PHE A 213 50.46 29.58 24.71
N GLN A 214 51.27 30.63 24.51
CA GLN A 214 50.86 31.88 23.83
C GLN A 214 50.75 31.80 22.30
N GLU A 215 51.13 30.68 21.67
CA GLU A 215 51.05 30.54 20.21
C GLU A 215 49.61 30.42 19.69
N PHE A 216 49.35 31.07 18.55
CA PHE A 216 48.08 31.02 17.84
C PHE A 216 47.78 29.59 17.36
N ASN A 217 46.84 28.92 18.01
CA ASN A 217 46.43 27.57 17.63
C ASN A 217 44.95 27.58 17.22
N ALA A 218 44.72 27.53 15.90
CA ALA A 218 43.38 27.54 15.31
C ALA A 218 42.46 26.43 15.89
N ALA A 219 43.01 25.27 16.24
CA ALA A 219 42.23 24.18 16.84
C ALA A 219 41.77 24.49 18.28
N ARG A 220 42.56 25.26 19.05
CA ARG A 220 42.16 25.68 20.41
C ARG A 220 41.06 26.74 20.38
N ASN A 221 41.12 27.66 19.40
CA ASN A 221 40.06 28.66 19.21
C ASN A 221 38.74 27.99 18.78
N ALA A 222 38.80 27.07 17.81
CA ALA A 222 37.63 26.27 17.42
C ALA A 222 37.04 25.49 18.61
N ALA A 223 37.88 24.85 19.43
CA ALA A 223 37.41 24.14 20.63
C ALA A 223 36.75 25.08 21.66
N ARG A 224 37.21 26.33 21.80
CA ARG A 224 36.58 27.33 22.66
C ARG A 224 35.22 27.74 22.10
N ASP A 225 35.13 28.00 20.80
CA ASP A 225 33.88 28.40 20.13
C ASP A 225 32.83 27.28 20.19
N ASP A 226 33.27 26.02 20.06
CA ASP A 226 32.42 24.83 20.22
C ASP A 226 31.84 24.75 21.63
N ILE A 227 32.65 25.00 22.68
CA ILE A 227 32.19 24.96 24.07
C ILE A 227 31.20 26.10 24.36
N VAL A 228 31.46 27.31 23.88
CA VAL A 228 30.54 28.45 24.02
C VAL A 228 29.22 28.16 23.31
N THR A 229 29.29 27.61 22.10
CA THR A 229 28.11 27.23 21.32
C THR A 229 27.31 26.14 22.04
N ALA A 230 27.98 25.10 22.56
CA ALA A 230 27.36 24.02 23.31
C ALA A 230 26.68 24.55 24.59
N ALA A 231 27.34 25.45 25.34
CA ALA A 231 26.77 26.08 26.54
C ALA A 231 25.45 26.78 26.24
N ARG A 232 25.42 27.62 25.19
CA ARG A 232 24.20 28.34 24.77
C ARG A 232 23.06 27.38 24.40
N ILE A 233 23.37 26.29 23.69
CA ILE A 233 22.36 25.32 23.24
C ILE A 233 21.81 24.50 24.42
N ILE A 234 22.64 24.20 25.41
CA ILE A 234 22.22 23.52 26.65
C ILE A 234 21.35 24.43 27.51
N GLU A 235 21.64 25.73 27.59
CA GLU A 235 20.78 26.72 28.25
C GLU A 235 19.38 26.80 27.62
N GLN A 236 19.26 26.52 26.32
CA GLN A 236 17.99 26.44 25.60
C GLN A 236 17.21 25.14 25.82
N GLY A 237 17.68 24.25 26.71
CA GLY A 237 16.98 23.02 27.08
C GLY A 237 17.51 21.74 26.42
N SER A 238 18.55 21.82 25.59
CA SER A 238 19.23 20.64 25.04
C SER A 238 20.04 19.91 26.13
N LEU A 239 20.24 18.60 25.97
CA LEU A 239 21.20 17.85 26.78
C LEU A 239 22.57 17.75 26.09
N LEU A 240 23.59 17.48 26.89
CA LEU A 240 24.92 17.04 26.45
C LEU A 240 24.98 15.51 26.50
N HIS A 241 25.56 14.91 25.47
CA HIS A 241 25.67 13.47 25.31
C HIS A 241 27.11 13.05 25.02
N GLU A 242 27.57 11.98 25.64
CA GLU A 242 28.72 11.20 25.14
C GLU A 242 28.19 10.07 24.25
N VAL A 243 28.68 10.01 23.01
CA VAL A 243 28.16 9.12 21.97
C VAL A 243 29.28 8.26 21.39
N GLN A 244 29.00 6.96 21.26
CA GLN A 244 29.80 6.02 20.49
C GLN A 244 28.91 5.28 19.50
N ILE A 245 29.34 5.20 18.24
CA ILE A 245 28.64 4.43 17.21
C ILE A 245 29.47 3.20 16.89
N ALA A 246 28.87 2.03 17.04
CA ALA A 246 29.47 0.77 16.62
C ALA A 246 28.69 0.20 15.43
N VAL A 247 29.40 -0.36 14.46
CA VAL A 247 28.79 -1.12 13.35
C VAL A 247 29.43 -2.49 13.31
N LEU A 248 28.60 -3.54 13.32
CA LEU A 248 29.04 -4.91 13.14
C LEU A 248 28.43 -5.47 11.87
N VAL A 249 29.25 -6.07 11.04
CA VAL A 249 28.84 -6.70 9.78
C VAL A 249 29.09 -8.19 9.85
N ALA A 250 28.17 -9.00 9.32
CA ALA A 250 28.33 -10.43 9.27
C ALA A 250 28.91 -10.91 7.93
N GLY A 251 29.57 -12.06 7.96
CA GLY A 251 29.97 -12.83 6.79
C GLY A 251 29.89 -14.33 7.09
N GLU A 252 29.78 -15.15 6.04
CA GLU A 252 29.83 -16.62 6.17
C GLU A 252 31.23 -17.09 6.59
N THR A 253 32.25 -16.37 6.14
CA THR A 253 33.66 -16.56 6.47
C THR A 253 34.30 -15.28 7.00
N GLU A 254 35.46 -15.40 7.66
CA GLU A 254 36.27 -14.25 8.09
C GLU A 254 36.57 -13.29 6.91
N ASP A 255 36.97 -13.82 5.76
CA ASP A 255 37.25 -13.03 4.55
C ASP A 255 36.04 -12.26 4.04
N SER A 256 34.86 -12.90 4.01
CA SER A 256 33.62 -12.23 3.61
C SER A 256 33.23 -11.11 4.59
N ALA A 257 33.38 -11.33 5.90
CA ALA A 257 33.13 -10.30 6.91
C ALA A 257 34.13 -9.14 6.80
N ILE A 258 35.38 -9.44 6.42
CA ILE A 258 36.40 -8.43 6.13
C ILE A 258 36.01 -7.57 4.93
N LEU A 259 35.57 -8.19 3.83
CA LEU A 259 35.12 -7.51 2.60
C LEU A 259 33.87 -6.65 2.85
N HIS A 260 32.84 -7.21 3.48
CA HIS A 260 31.64 -6.47 3.87
C HIS A 260 31.98 -5.28 4.77
N GLY A 261 32.97 -5.44 5.65
CA GLY A 261 33.45 -4.37 6.52
C GLY A 261 34.10 -3.22 5.75
N GLN A 262 34.84 -3.51 4.69
CA GLN A 262 35.42 -2.49 3.80
C GLN A 262 34.32 -1.72 3.06
N GLN A 263 33.28 -2.42 2.58
CA GLN A 263 32.13 -1.80 1.90
C GLN A 263 31.38 -0.82 2.80
N ILE A 264 31.10 -1.21 4.05
CA ILE A 264 30.45 -0.32 5.03
C ILE A 264 31.34 0.87 5.38
N LYS A 265 32.63 0.64 5.59
CA LYS A 265 33.58 1.73 5.87
C LYS A 265 33.58 2.76 4.74
N HIS A 266 33.64 2.33 3.49
CA HIS A 266 33.60 3.21 2.33
C HIS A 266 32.27 3.98 2.23
N THR A 267 31.15 3.31 2.50
CA THR A 267 29.80 3.92 2.50
C THR A 267 29.67 5.05 3.53
N LEU A 268 30.35 4.91 4.68
CA LEU A 268 30.29 5.85 5.78
C LEU A 268 31.35 6.95 5.76
N ASP A 269 32.42 6.81 4.98
CA ASP A 269 33.66 7.60 5.11
C ASP A 269 33.42 9.12 5.04
N ALA A 270 32.49 9.57 4.19
CA ALA A 270 32.12 10.98 4.05
C ALA A 270 31.39 11.58 5.28
N THR A 271 30.88 10.75 6.18
CA THR A 271 30.05 11.16 7.33
C THR A 271 30.63 10.75 8.68
N ILE A 272 31.09 9.51 8.80
CA ILE A 272 31.69 8.94 10.02
C ILE A 272 32.88 8.08 9.62
N HIS A 273 34.07 8.45 10.10
CA HIS A 273 35.24 7.60 9.98
C HIS A 273 35.15 6.45 10.98
N MET A 274 35.11 5.22 10.48
CA MET A 274 34.99 4.00 11.28
C MET A 274 36.34 3.28 11.40
N ARG A 275 36.69 2.82 12.61
CA ARG A 275 37.92 2.06 12.90
C ARG A 275 37.59 0.63 13.37
N PRO A 276 38.20 -0.42 12.79
CA PRO A 276 37.93 -1.80 13.21
C PRO A 276 38.52 -2.16 14.57
N LEU A 277 39.53 -1.45 15.08
CA LEU A 277 40.25 -1.75 16.33
C LEU A 277 40.60 -3.25 16.48
N GLU A 278 41.66 -3.67 15.79
CA GLU A 278 42.13 -5.05 15.84
C GLU A 278 42.43 -5.52 17.27
N GLY A 279 42.03 -6.75 17.59
CA GLY A 279 42.11 -7.33 18.94
C GLY A 279 40.99 -6.92 19.91
N TYR A 280 40.14 -5.94 19.57
CA TYR A 280 39.02 -5.48 20.41
C TYR A 280 37.64 -5.92 19.91
N GLN A 281 37.58 -6.86 18.96
CA GLN A 281 36.35 -7.34 18.35
C GLN A 281 35.35 -7.87 19.38
N LYS A 282 35.82 -8.56 20.44
CA LYS A 282 34.99 -9.00 21.56
C LYS A 282 34.30 -7.82 22.25
N GLN A 283 35.06 -6.77 22.57
CA GLN A 283 34.57 -5.58 23.25
C GLN A 283 33.58 -4.82 22.37
N ILE A 284 33.85 -4.69 21.07
CA ILE A 284 32.92 -4.09 20.11
C ILE A 284 31.61 -4.90 20.07
N GLY A 285 31.69 -6.22 20.06
CA GLY A 285 30.51 -7.10 20.13
C GLY A 285 29.65 -6.89 21.38
N LEU A 286 30.24 -6.55 22.52
CA LEU A 286 29.49 -6.31 23.76
C LEU A 286 28.57 -5.09 23.68
N PHE A 287 28.82 -4.12 22.80
CA PHE A 287 27.90 -3.01 22.58
C PHE A 287 26.54 -3.50 22.06
N ALA A 288 26.50 -4.58 21.28
CA ALA A 288 25.24 -5.18 20.79
C ALA A 288 24.55 -6.10 21.83
N THR A 289 24.87 -5.97 23.12
CA THR A 289 24.32 -6.79 24.21
C THR A 289 23.79 -5.91 25.36
N PRO A 290 23.05 -6.44 26.36
CA PRO A 290 22.60 -5.66 27.51
C PRO A 290 23.72 -5.30 28.50
N ARG A 291 25.00 -5.48 28.13
CA ARG A 291 26.16 -5.07 28.94
C ARG A 291 26.25 -3.56 29.03
N HIS A 292 26.42 -3.07 30.24
CA HIS A 292 26.61 -1.65 30.51
C HIS A 292 27.97 -1.16 29.96
N THR A 293 28.02 0.03 29.37
CA THR A 293 29.22 0.55 28.67
C THR A 293 30.46 0.60 29.57
N HIS A 294 30.32 0.88 30.86
CA HIS A 294 31.46 0.88 31.80
C HIS A 294 32.13 -0.49 31.99
N GLU A 295 31.44 -1.57 31.65
CA GLU A 295 32.01 -2.93 31.65
C GLU A 295 32.80 -3.22 30.36
N ILE A 296 32.63 -2.39 29.32
CA ILE A 296 33.27 -2.54 28.02
C ILE A 296 34.60 -1.78 28.04
N ARG A 297 35.69 -2.51 28.31
CA ARG A 297 37.04 -1.95 28.42
C ARG A 297 37.64 -1.68 27.04
N ILE A 298 37.36 -0.51 26.46
CA ILE A 298 37.94 -0.05 25.20
C ILE A 298 38.55 1.34 25.38
N ASN A 299 39.78 1.55 24.92
CA ASN A 299 40.50 2.81 25.10
C ASN A 299 40.22 3.79 23.93
N GLN A 300 38.95 4.09 23.69
CA GLN A 300 38.52 5.06 22.69
C GLN A 300 37.58 6.08 23.34
N ARG A 301 37.87 7.37 23.15
CA ARG A 301 37.07 8.44 23.73
C ARG A 301 35.73 8.56 23.00
N PRO A 302 34.60 8.70 23.72
CA PRO A 302 33.31 9.02 23.12
C PRO A 302 33.31 10.45 22.55
N HIS A 303 32.35 10.72 21.68
CA HIS A 303 32.14 12.03 21.08
C HIS A 303 31.12 12.83 21.90
N ASN A 304 31.44 14.08 22.22
CA ASN A 304 30.49 14.97 22.88
C ASN A 304 29.58 15.60 21.82
N LEU A 305 28.27 15.32 21.90
CA LEU A 305 27.26 15.87 21.01
C LEU A 305 26.13 16.49 21.83
N VAL A 306 25.48 17.53 21.30
CA VAL A 306 24.21 18.02 21.85
C VAL A 306 23.03 17.34 21.17
N THR A 307 21.85 17.38 21.79
CA THR A 307 20.66 16.62 21.37
C THR A 307 20.32 16.78 19.87
N HIS A 308 20.39 17.99 19.32
CA HIS A 308 20.07 18.22 17.90
C HIS A 308 21.10 17.62 16.93
N GLN A 309 22.34 17.39 17.37
CA GLN A 309 23.39 16.73 16.59
C GLN A 309 23.29 15.19 16.68
N LEU A 310 22.83 14.68 17.83
CA LEU A 310 22.64 13.25 18.05
C LEU A 310 21.35 12.71 17.42
N ALA A 311 20.26 13.48 17.42
CA ALA A 311 18.98 13.07 16.86
C ALA A 311 19.06 12.51 15.42
N PRO A 312 19.77 13.13 14.44
CA PRO A 312 19.93 12.56 13.10
C PRO A 312 20.82 11.32 13.04
N LEU A 313 21.61 11.03 14.09
CA LEU A 313 22.49 9.86 14.19
C LEU A 313 21.77 8.60 14.69
N VAL A 314 20.46 8.67 14.96
CA VAL A 314 19.66 7.51 15.38
C VAL A 314 18.63 7.16 14.30
N PRO A 315 18.62 5.93 13.76
CA PRO A 315 17.72 5.53 12.67
C PRO A 315 16.30 5.22 13.19
N ALA A 316 15.71 6.06 14.03
CA ALA A 316 14.44 5.79 14.71
C ALA A 316 13.25 5.63 13.75
N GLY A 317 13.34 6.13 12.52
CA GLY A 317 12.30 6.04 11.49
C GLY A 317 12.47 4.96 10.44
N ILE A 318 13.43 4.02 10.58
CA ILE A 318 13.75 3.01 9.54
C ILE A 318 13.30 1.62 9.98
N ALA A 319 12.00 1.34 9.94
CA ALA A 319 11.48 -0.01 10.26
C ALA A 319 10.94 -0.74 9.03
N THR A 320 10.75 -2.04 9.16
CA THR A 320 10.03 -2.89 8.20
C THR A 320 8.60 -3.15 8.71
N ASP A 321 7.59 -2.77 7.91
CA ASP A 321 6.19 -3.16 8.17
C ASP A 321 5.99 -4.57 7.60
N ARG A 322 6.41 -5.61 8.34
CA ARG A 322 6.15 -7.01 7.94
C ARG A 322 4.67 -7.33 8.09
N ARG A 323 3.93 -7.19 6.99
CA ARG A 323 2.64 -7.85 6.83
C ARG A 323 2.80 -8.92 5.77
N ASP A 324 2.77 -10.17 6.21
CA ASP A 324 3.00 -11.33 5.36
C ASP A 324 1.72 -11.87 4.71
N LYS A 325 0.57 -11.24 4.95
CA LYS A 325 -0.76 -11.75 4.55
C LYS A 325 -1.58 -10.70 3.80
N GLY A 326 -2.47 -11.20 2.95
CA GLY A 326 -3.41 -10.41 2.16
C GLY A 326 -2.91 -10.06 0.77
N LEU A 327 -3.73 -9.35 0.00
CA LEU A 327 -3.47 -8.94 -1.38
C LEU A 327 -2.10 -8.26 -1.51
N LEU A 328 -1.26 -8.77 -2.41
CA LEU A 328 -0.02 -8.12 -2.83
C LEU A 328 -0.34 -6.90 -3.69
N LEU A 329 -0.15 -5.70 -3.12
CA LEU A 329 -0.33 -4.43 -3.81
C LEU A 329 0.89 -4.07 -4.68
N GLY A 330 2.04 -4.67 -4.42
CA GLY A 330 3.26 -4.44 -5.18
C GLY A 330 4.48 -4.52 -4.29
N ARG A 331 5.65 -4.22 -4.86
CA ARG A 331 6.91 -4.21 -4.12
C ARG A 331 7.38 -2.77 -3.95
N ASP A 332 7.73 -2.42 -2.71
CA ASP A 332 8.25 -1.10 -2.37
C ASP A 332 9.58 -0.86 -3.10
N LYS A 333 9.70 0.24 -3.86
CA LYS A 333 10.92 0.57 -4.62
C LYS A 333 12.11 0.84 -3.70
N THR A 334 11.86 1.23 -2.45
CA THR A 334 12.90 1.65 -1.51
C THR A 334 13.46 0.48 -0.71
N GLN A 335 12.60 -0.36 -0.14
CA GLN A 335 13.00 -1.49 0.71
C GLN A 335 12.93 -2.83 -0.01
N ARG A 336 12.41 -2.88 -1.24
CA ARG A 336 12.15 -4.11 -2.00
C ARG A 336 11.23 -5.09 -1.28
N HIS A 337 10.51 -4.63 -0.25
CA HIS A 337 9.56 -5.47 0.49
C HIS A 337 8.23 -5.60 -0.26
N PRO A 338 7.60 -6.78 -0.25
CA PRO A 338 6.23 -6.93 -0.71
C PRO A 338 5.28 -6.18 0.23
N LEU A 339 4.47 -5.28 -0.34
CA LEU A 339 3.42 -4.57 0.39
C LEU A 339 2.12 -5.36 0.26
N ARG A 340 1.79 -6.12 1.30
CA ARG A 340 0.54 -6.91 1.38
C ARG A 340 -0.49 -6.28 2.31
N ARG A 341 -1.78 -6.35 1.96
CA ARG A 341 -2.90 -5.87 2.77
C ARG A 341 -4.10 -6.83 2.73
N GLU A 342 -4.58 -7.24 3.89
CA GLU A 342 -5.80 -8.03 4.00
C GLU A 342 -7.03 -7.13 3.86
N LEU A 343 -7.75 -7.21 2.74
CA LEU A 343 -8.93 -6.37 2.49
C LEU A 343 -10.03 -6.54 3.55
N ALA A 344 -10.21 -7.75 4.10
CA ALA A 344 -11.17 -8.02 5.17
C ALA A 344 -10.92 -7.21 6.45
N LYS A 345 -9.67 -6.73 6.67
CA LYS A 345 -9.29 -5.92 7.84
C LYS A 345 -9.39 -4.41 7.58
N ILE A 346 -9.83 -4.01 6.39
CA ILE A 346 -9.94 -2.61 6.01
C ILE A 346 -11.40 -2.17 6.16
N ALA A 347 -11.63 -1.06 6.87
CA ALA A 347 -12.97 -0.56 7.17
C ALA A 347 -13.78 -0.13 5.93
N ALA A 348 -13.10 0.22 4.84
CA ALA A 348 -13.70 0.50 3.54
C ALA A 348 -12.83 -0.10 2.45
N LYS A 349 -13.42 -0.95 1.61
CA LYS A 349 -12.72 -1.71 0.58
C LYS A 349 -12.66 -0.99 -0.77
N HIS A 350 -13.13 0.26 -0.81
CA HIS A 350 -13.07 1.08 -2.02
C HIS A 350 -11.60 1.35 -2.38
N ALA A 351 -11.33 1.29 -3.67
CA ALA A 351 -10.04 1.60 -4.24
C ALA A 351 -10.18 2.51 -5.45
N CYS A 352 -9.13 3.26 -5.75
CA CYS A 352 -9.04 4.09 -6.95
C CYS A 352 -7.71 3.80 -7.64
N ILE A 353 -7.74 3.52 -8.93
CA ILE A 353 -6.55 3.27 -9.77
C ILE A 353 -6.60 4.26 -10.93
N VAL A 354 -5.71 5.25 -10.92
CA VAL A 354 -5.70 6.33 -11.91
C VAL A 354 -4.38 6.38 -12.66
N GLY A 355 -4.41 6.69 -13.95
CA GLY A 355 -3.21 6.89 -14.74
C GLY A 355 -3.49 7.01 -16.24
N ILE A 356 -2.61 7.69 -16.97
CA ILE A 356 -2.72 7.82 -18.42
C ILE A 356 -2.79 6.45 -19.12
N SER A 357 -3.27 6.44 -20.36
CA SER A 357 -3.16 5.24 -21.21
C SER A 357 -1.69 4.80 -21.31
N GLY A 358 -1.44 3.48 -21.26
CA GLY A 358 -0.08 2.93 -21.25
C GLY A 358 0.62 2.87 -19.88
N SER A 359 0.12 3.55 -18.83
CA SER A 359 0.72 3.51 -17.48
C SER A 359 0.70 2.13 -16.79
N GLY A 360 -0.06 1.17 -17.33
CA GLY A 360 -0.25 -0.16 -16.77
C GLY A 360 -1.43 -0.28 -15.79
N LYS A 361 -2.34 0.71 -15.72
CA LYS A 361 -3.51 0.68 -14.82
C LYS A 361 -4.40 -0.56 -14.99
N SER A 362 -4.76 -0.92 -16.23
CA SER A 362 -5.62 -2.08 -16.51
C SER A 362 -4.89 -3.37 -16.16
N THR A 363 -3.61 -3.46 -16.49
CA THR A 363 -2.73 -4.56 -16.05
C THR A 363 -2.73 -4.73 -14.54
N LEU A 364 -2.57 -3.64 -13.79
CA LEU A 364 -2.58 -3.68 -12.33
C LEU A 364 -3.95 -4.14 -11.80
N ALA A 365 -5.04 -3.61 -12.35
CA ALA A 365 -6.40 -3.96 -11.97
C ALA A 365 -6.71 -5.45 -12.24
N THR A 366 -6.34 -5.98 -13.41
CA THR A 366 -6.48 -7.40 -13.77
C THR A 366 -5.70 -8.30 -12.82
N VAL A 367 -4.46 -7.92 -12.50
CA VAL A 367 -3.59 -8.69 -11.60
C VAL A 367 -4.12 -8.68 -10.16
N TYR A 368 -4.58 -7.53 -9.67
CA TYR A 368 -5.23 -7.49 -8.37
C TYR A 368 -6.52 -8.31 -8.34
N ALA A 369 -7.34 -8.25 -9.39
CA ALA A 369 -8.55 -9.07 -9.50
C ALA A 369 -8.22 -10.56 -9.44
N HIS A 370 -7.23 -11.01 -10.21
CA HIS A 370 -6.73 -12.38 -10.17
C HIS A 370 -6.28 -12.77 -8.76
N ARG A 371 -5.43 -11.96 -8.10
CA ARG A 371 -4.96 -12.23 -6.73
C ARG A 371 -6.09 -12.28 -5.71
N LEU A 372 -7.14 -11.47 -5.88
CA LEU A 372 -8.31 -11.49 -4.99
C LEU A 372 -9.09 -12.79 -5.09
N VAL A 373 -9.32 -13.26 -6.32
CA VAL A 373 -10.00 -14.53 -6.55
C VAL A 373 -9.13 -15.68 -6.07
N ASP A 374 -7.87 -15.70 -6.46
CA ASP A 374 -6.97 -16.83 -6.27
C ASP A 374 -6.41 -16.93 -4.85
N GLU A 375 -5.98 -15.83 -4.22
CA GLU A 375 -5.40 -15.84 -2.87
C GLU A 375 -6.43 -15.61 -1.76
N GLN A 376 -7.56 -14.94 -2.05
CA GLN A 376 -8.52 -14.52 -1.02
C GLN A 376 -9.93 -15.09 -1.21
N ALA A 377 -10.19 -15.84 -2.29
CA ALA A 377 -11.51 -16.36 -2.63
C ALA A 377 -12.61 -15.27 -2.67
N VAL A 378 -12.24 -14.06 -3.09
CA VAL A 378 -13.15 -12.91 -3.21
C VAL A 378 -13.74 -12.90 -4.63
N GLN A 379 -15.06 -12.82 -4.74
CA GLN A 379 -15.72 -12.65 -6.03
C GLN A 379 -15.39 -11.28 -6.63
N VAL A 380 -15.05 -11.26 -7.91
CA VAL A 380 -14.83 -10.02 -8.65
C VAL A 380 -15.92 -9.84 -9.71
N ILE A 381 -16.54 -8.66 -9.72
CA ILE A 381 -17.50 -8.23 -10.75
C ILE A 381 -16.84 -7.09 -11.52
N VAL A 382 -16.70 -7.22 -12.84
CA VAL A 382 -16.05 -6.23 -13.69
C VAL A 382 -17.07 -5.61 -14.64
N ILE A 383 -17.10 -4.29 -14.72
CA ILE A 383 -17.80 -3.52 -15.75
C ILE A 383 -16.72 -2.87 -16.61
N ASP A 384 -16.55 -3.36 -17.84
CA ASP A 384 -15.40 -3.07 -18.68
C ASP A 384 -15.82 -2.56 -20.07
N PRO A 385 -15.81 -1.24 -20.31
CA PRO A 385 -16.04 -0.66 -21.63
C PRO A 385 -14.83 -0.69 -22.57
N GLN A 386 -13.68 -1.21 -22.11
CA GLN A 386 -12.39 -1.16 -22.83
C GLN A 386 -11.89 -2.53 -23.30
N GLU A 387 -12.59 -3.62 -23.00
CA GLU A 387 -12.25 -5.00 -23.40
C GLU A 387 -10.88 -5.46 -22.84
N ASN A 388 -10.52 -4.99 -21.64
CA ASN A 388 -9.25 -5.26 -20.96
C ASN A 388 -9.25 -6.55 -20.13
N PHE A 389 -10.41 -6.99 -19.62
CA PHE A 389 -10.49 -8.03 -18.60
C PHE A 389 -10.85 -9.43 -19.12
N HIS A 390 -11.07 -9.62 -20.42
CA HIS A 390 -11.48 -10.92 -20.99
C HIS A 390 -10.58 -12.09 -20.56
N ALA A 391 -9.25 -11.90 -20.50
CA ALA A 391 -8.30 -12.93 -20.07
C ALA A 391 -8.55 -13.43 -18.63
N LEU A 392 -9.11 -12.58 -17.76
CA LEU A 392 -9.41 -12.94 -16.37
C LEU A 392 -10.51 -14.01 -16.30
N ALA A 393 -11.56 -13.91 -17.13
CA ALA A 393 -12.63 -14.92 -17.16
C ALA A 393 -12.12 -16.27 -17.67
N ALA A 394 -11.22 -16.26 -18.67
CA ALA A 394 -10.61 -17.48 -19.20
C ALA A 394 -9.69 -18.20 -18.18
N THR A 395 -9.18 -17.46 -17.20
CA THR A 395 -8.23 -17.95 -16.18
C THR A 395 -8.92 -18.62 -14.99
N HIS A 396 -10.19 -18.28 -14.73
CA HIS A 396 -10.92 -18.79 -13.58
C HIS A 396 -12.11 -19.63 -14.04
N PRO A 397 -12.07 -20.97 -13.89
CA PRO A 397 -13.17 -21.84 -14.27
C PRO A 397 -14.46 -21.51 -13.52
N GLY A 398 -15.59 -21.51 -14.24
CA GLY A 398 -16.89 -21.15 -13.69
C GLY A 398 -17.17 -19.65 -13.68
N SER A 399 -16.28 -18.83 -14.24
CA SER A 399 -16.52 -17.40 -14.49
C SER A 399 -17.67 -17.17 -15.47
N SER A 400 -18.40 -16.07 -15.29
CA SER A 400 -19.45 -15.61 -16.19
C SER A 400 -18.93 -14.46 -17.05
N PHE A 401 -18.99 -14.62 -18.37
CA PHE A 401 -18.61 -13.58 -19.33
C PHE A 401 -19.83 -13.12 -20.11
N ASN A 402 -20.18 -11.85 -19.97
CA ASN A 402 -21.36 -11.23 -20.56
C ASN A 402 -20.92 -10.12 -21.50
N ARG A 403 -21.02 -10.37 -22.81
CA ARG A 403 -20.74 -9.34 -23.82
C ARG A 403 -22.00 -8.51 -24.08
N VAL A 404 -21.91 -7.22 -23.79
CA VAL A 404 -23.00 -6.24 -23.91
C VAL A 404 -22.81 -5.45 -25.20
N SER A 405 -23.38 -5.94 -26.30
CA SER A 405 -23.35 -5.29 -27.61
C SER A 405 -24.73 -5.28 -28.25
N LEU A 406 -25.02 -4.20 -28.99
CA LEU A 406 -26.20 -4.06 -29.85
C LEU A 406 -26.01 -4.73 -31.22
N TYR A 407 -24.77 -5.08 -31.57
CA TYR A 407 -24.41 -5.54 -32.91
C TYR A 407 -24.11 -7.03 -32.90
N SER A 408 -24.46 -7.73 -33.98
CA SER A 408 -23.95 -9.08 -34.20
C SER A 408 -22.51 -8.97 -34.75
N GLN A 409 -21.57 -9.66 -34.10
CA GLN A 409 -20.15 -9.66 -34.49
C GLN A 409 -19.64 -11.11 -34.49
N ALA A 410 -19.05 -11.54 -35.61
CA ALA A 410 -18.24 -12.77 -35.74
C ALA A 410 -18.77 -13.98 -34.93
N GLY A 411 -20.00 -14.41 -35.21
CA GLY A 411 -20.59 -15.60 -34.58
C GLY A 411 -21.26 -15.38 -33.22
N HIS A 412 -21.24 -14.17 -32.66
CA HIS A 412 -21.96 -13.82 -31.43
C HIS A 412 -23.27 -13.10 -31.75
N LYS A 413 -24.35 -13.54 -31.10
CA LYS A 413 -25.65 -12.87 -31.16
C LYS A 413 -25.60 -11.57 -30.37
N PRO A 414 -26.33 -10.51 -30.78
CA PRO A 414 -26.48 -9.32 -29.96
C PRO A 414 -27.07 -9.71 -28.61
N LEU A 415 -26.74 -8.93 -27.58
CA LEU A 415 -27.33 -9.11 -26.27
C LEU A 415 -28.84 -8.86 -26.36
N THR A 416 -29.62 -9.66 -25.67
CA THR A 416 -31.06 -9.43 -25.50
C THR A 416 -31.37 -9.11 -24.06
N ILE A 417 -32.28 -8.15 -23.87
CA ILE A 417 -32.81 -7.77 -22.57
C ILE A 417 -34.30 -7.51 -22.66
N ASN A 418 -35.08 -8.25 -21.88
CA ASN A 418 -36.48 -7.99 -21.66
C ASN A 418 -36.62 -7.07 -20.45
N VAL A 419 -36.98 -5.81 -20.69
CA VAL A 419 -37.20 -4.82 -19.61
C VAL A 419 -38.39 -5.16 -18.70
N LEU A 420 -39.21 -6.16 -19.08
CA LEU A 420 -40.33 -6.67 -18.30
C LEU A 420 -39.96 -7.84 -17.39
N ASP A 421 -38.68 -8.24 -17.35
CA ASP A 421 -38.25 -9.34 -16.49
C ASP A 421 -38.57 -9.07 -15.01
N PRO A 422 -39.17 -10.04 -14.31
CA PRO A 422 -39.42 -9.94 -12.88
C PRO A 422 -38.13 -9.74 -12.10
N ILE A 423 -38.08 -8.66 -11.33
CA ILE A 423 -37.02 -8.39 -10.37
C ILE A 423 -37.38 -8.82 -8.96
N VAL A 424 -38.61 -9.29 -8.74
CA VAL A 424 -39.15 -9.79 -7.46
C VAL A 424 -39.50 -11.26 -7.56
N ASP A 425 -39.33 -12.00 -6.45
CA ASP A 425 -39.56 -13.45 -6.45
C ASP A 425 -41.06 -13.79 -6.38
N ASN A 426 -41.89 -12.84 -5.93
CA ASN A 426 -43.34 -12.96 -5.87
C ASN A 426 -44.00 -11.64 -6.33
N LEU A 427 -44.67 -11.69 -7.49
CA LEU A 427 -45.36 -10.53 -8.08
C LEU A 427 -46.59 -10.07 -7.27
N GLU A 428 -47.21 -10.92 -6.47
CA GLU A 428 -48.36 -10.51 -5.63
C GLU A 428 -47.93 -9.56 -4.52
N ILE A 429 -46.73 -9.79 -3.97
CA ILE A 429 -46.15 -9.00 -2.87
C ILE A 429 -45.37 -7.81 -3.43
N GLY A 430 -44.57 -8.05 -4.47
CA GLY A 430 -43.63 -7.09 -5.04
C GLY A 430 -44.15 -6.28 -6.23
N LEU A 431 -45.46 -6.28 -6.52
CA LEU A 431 -46.02 -5.66 -7.72
C LEU A 431 -45.60 -4.19 -7.88
N VAL A 432 -45.67 -3.42 -6.79
CA VAL A 432 -45.35 -1.98 -6.81
C VAL A 432 -43.89 -1.75 -7.20
N GLU A 433 -42.97 -2.49 -6.58
CA GLU A 433 -41.54 -2.44 -6.87
C GLU A 433 -41.25 -2.86 -8.33
N GLN A 434 -41.91 -3.91 -8.82
CA GLN A 434 -41.78 -4.36 -10.21
C GLN A 434 -42.26 -3.30 -11.21
N VAL A 435 -43.45 -2.72 -10.98
CA VAL A 435 -44.02 -1.70 -11.86
C VAL A 435 -43.12 -0.46 -11.88
N GLU A 436 -42.68 0.01 -10.72
CA GLU A 436 -41.78 1.16 -10.59
C GLU A 436 -40.44 0.89 -11.29
N HIS A 437 -39.86 -0.29 -11.12
CA HIS A 437 -38.62 -0.68 -11.78
C HIS A 437 -38.72 -0.61 -13.31
N VAL A 438 -39.80 -1.16 -13.88
CA VAL A 438 -40.00 -1.19 -15.33
C VAL A 438 -40.28 0.23 -15.86
N GLN A 439 -41.06 1.04 -15.14
CA GLN A 439 -41.30 2.43 -15.50
C GLN A 439 -39.98 3.23 -15.55
N ASN A 440 -39.14 3.10 -14.53
CA ASN A 440 -37.85 3.76 -14.46
C ASN A 440 -36.92 3.27 -15.59
N THR A 441 -36.91 1.97 -15.86
CA THR A 441 -36.09 1.37 -16.93
C THR A 441 -36.52 1.86 -18.31
N ILE A 442 -37.83 1.91 -18.60
CA ILE A 442 -38.36 2.46 -19.86
C ILE A 442 -38.03 3.96 -19.97
N SER A 443 -38.16 4.72 -18.88
CA SER A 443 -37.81 6.15 -18.88
C SER A 443 -36.32 6.38 -19.14
N MET A 444 -35.42 5.55 -18.60
CA MET A 444 -33.98 5.59 -18.88
C MET A 444 -33.66 5.18 -20.31
N LEU A 445 -34.43 4.23 -20.84
CA LEU A 445 -34.27 3.79 -22.21
C LEU A 445 -34.66 4.91 -23.17
N ASN A 446 -35.66 5.75 -22.85
CA ASN A 446 -36.15 6.88 -23.65
C ASN A 446 -35.22 8.12 -23.63
N ARG A 447 -35.38 9.02 -24.61
CA ARG A 447 -34.61 10.28 -24.67
C ARG A 447 -35.20 11.35 -23.76
N GLU A 448 -36.52 11.37 -23.70
CA GLU A 448 -37.30 12.30 -22.88
C GLU A 448 -38.02 11.52 -21.79
N PRO A 449 -38.16 12.11 -20.59
CA PRO A 449 -38.93 11.50 -19.52
C PRO A 449 -40.40 11.36 -19.94
N LEU A 450 -41.05 10.31 -19.46
CA LEU A 450 -42.48 10.12 -19.69
C LEU A 450 -43.28 11.24 -19.00
N THR A 451 -44.30 11.77 -19.69
CA THR A 451 -45.23 12.72 -19.07
C THR A 451 -46.00 12.05 -17.92
N PRO A 452 -46.58 12.81 -16.97
CA PRO A 452 -47.40 12.22 -15.90
C PRO A 452 -48.54 11.33 -16.42
N THR A 453 -49.19 11.76 -17.51
CA THR A 453 -50.28 11.00 -18.15
C THR A 453 -49.79 9.70 -18.75
N GLN A 454 -48.66 9.72 -19.47
CA GLN A 454 -48.01 8.52 -20.02
C GLN A 454 -47.54 7.57 -18.92
N SER A 455 -46.96 8.10 -17.83
CA SER A 455 -46.52 7.33 -16.68
C SER A 455 -47.69 6.62 -15.99
N MET A 456 -48.82 7.31 -15.81
CA MET A 456 -50.03 6.73 -15.25
C MET A 456 -50.61 5.63 -16.16
N GLN A 457 -50.63 5.84 -17.48
CA GLN A 457 -51.06 4.83 -18.44
C GLN A 457 -50.16 3.59 -18.38
N LEU A 458 -48.84 3.79 -18.39
CA LEU A 458 -47.85 2.72 -18.28
C LEU A 458 -48.02 1.92 -16.98
N SER A 459 -48.21 2.59 -15.84
CA SER A 459 -48.43 1.95 -14.54
C SER A 459 -49.65 1.01 -14.56
N ARG A 460 -50.76 1.47 -15.14
CA ARG A 460 -51.99 0.67 -15.27
C ARG A 460 -51.81 -0.53 -16.19
N ALA A 461 -51.16 -0.33 -17.34
CA ALA A 461 -50.89 -1.41 -18.30
C ALA A 461 -49.97 -2.48 -17.68
N LEU A 462 -48.89 -2.08 -17.02
CA LEU A 462 -47.98 -2.98 -16.30
C LEU A 462 -48.68 -3.72 -15.16
N THR A 463 -49.50 -3.03 -14.38
CA THR A 463 -50.30 -3.64 -13.30
C THR A 463 -51.20 -4.75 -13.84
N LYS A 464 -51.87 -4.53 -14.98
CA LYS A 464 -52.72 -5.52 -15.63
C LYS A 464 -51.91 -6.70 -16.18
N LEU A 465 -50.77 -6.41 -16.81
CA LEU A 465 -49.84 -7.39 -17.36
C LEU A 465 -49.31 -8.33 -16.27
N TYR A 466 -48.75 -7.80 -15.17
CA TYR A 466 -48.17 -8.61 -14.10
C TYR A 466 -49.19 -9.35 -13.26
N LYS A 467 -50.41 -8.80 -13.05
CA LYS A 467 -51.51 -9.55 -12.42
C LYS A 467 -51.90 -10.79 -13.22
N GLY A 468 -51.73 -10.77 -14.54
CA GLY A 468 -51.93 -11.94 -15.40
C GLY A 468 -50.90 -13.05 -15.17
N LEU A 469 -49.76 -12.76 -14.55
CA LEU A 469 -48.67 -13.70 -14.28
C LEU A 469 -48.69 -14.27 -12.86
N TYR A 470 -49.71 -13.98 -12.06
CA TYR A 470 -49.80 -14.47 -10.69
C TYR A 470 -49.85 -16.01 -10.65
N GLY A 471 -48.99 -16.59 -9.81
CA GLY A 471 -48.83 -18.04 -9.68
C GLY A 471 -48.08 -18.72 -10.83
N MET A 472 -47.56 -17.97 -11.80
CA MET A 472 -46.76 -18.51 -12.92
C MET A 472 -45.26 -18.61 -12.57
N PRO A 473 -44.51 -19.53 -13.20
CA PRO A 473 -43.06 -19.63 -13.02
C PRO A 473 -42.34 -18.41 -13.63
N LEU A 474 -41.75 -17.57 -12.78
CA LEU A 474 -41.10 -16.31 -13.19
C LEU A 474 -39.66 -16.50 -13.69
N ASP A 475 -39.11 -17.71 -13.54
CA ASP A 475 -37.80 -18.12 -14.03
C ASP A 475 -37.82 -18.67 -15.47
N ASP A 476 -39.02 -18.99 -15.99
CA ASP A 476 -39.20 -19.40 -17.37
C ASP A 476 -39.37 -18.18 -18.29
N ALA A 477 -38.36 -17.93 -19.11
CA ALA A 477 -38.35 -16.80 -20.04
C ALA A 477 -39.44 -16.89 -21.12
N ALA A 478 -40.03 -18.07 -21.39
CA ALA A 478 -41.17 -18.21 -22.29
C ALA A 478 -42.50 -17.73 -21.65
N THR A 479 -42.54 -17.67 -20.32
CA THR A 479 -43.70 -17.23 -19.54
C THR A 479 -43.72 -15.70 -19.37
N ILE A 480 -42.57 -15.04 -19.46
CA ILE A 480 -42.47 -13.59 -19.31
C ILE A 480 -42.88 -12.88 -20.61
N PRO A 481 -43.84 -11.94 -20.57
CA PRO A 481 -44.27 -11.18 -21.74
C PRO A 481 -43.17 -10.25 -22.26
N LEU A 482 -43.26 -9.88 -23.52
CA LEU A 482 -42.35 -8.96 -24.20
C LEU A 482 -42.96 -7.56 -24.35
N LEU A 483 -42.16 -6.59 -24.79
CA LEU A 483 -42.64 -5.22 -25.03
C LEU A 483 -43.78 -5.16 -26.04
N SER A 484 -43.80 -6.06 -27.04
CA SER A 484 -44.92 -6.16 -27.98
C SER A 484 -46.25 -6.52 -27.30
N ASP A 485 -46.21 -7.34 -26.24
CA ASP A 485 -47.41 -7.69 -25.48
C ASP A 485 -47.91 -6.52 -24.65
N LEU A 486 -46.98 -5.71 -24.10
CA LEU A 486 -47.31 -4.49 -23.38
C LEU A 486 -47.97 -3.45 -24.31
N VAL A 487 -47.45 -3.26 -25.53
CA VAL A 487 -48.06 -2.37 -26.54
C VAL A 487 -49.48 -2.83 -26.88
N ALA A 488 -49.70 -4.14 -27.09
CA ALA A 488 -51.03 -4.68 -27.35
C ALA A 488 -52.02 -4.46 -26.18
N ILE A 489 -51.55 -4.34 -24.94
CA ILE A 489 -52.39 -3.97 -23.79
C ILE A 489 -52.73 -2.48 -23.80
N ILE A 490 -51.76 -1.63 -24.14
CA ILE A 490 -51.92 -0.17 -24.22
C ILE A 490 -52.89 0.20 -25.36
N ASP A 491 -52.78 -0.44 -26.53
CA ASP A 491 -53.64 -0.20 -27.71
C ASP A 491 -55.12 -0.51 -27.45
N ARG A 492 -55.42 -1.37 -26.47
CA ARG A 492 -56.80 -1.69 -26.07
C ARG A 492 -57.41 -0.64 -25.13
N GLU A 493 -56.63 0.33 -24.64
CA GLU A 493 -57.15 1.43 -23.84
C GLU A 493 -57.70 2.56 -24.71
N LEU A 494 -58.85 3.13 -24.32
CA LEU A 494 -59.55 4.17 -25.08
C LEU A 494 -58.80 5.52 -25.16
N ASN A 495 -57.84 5.77 -24.28
CA ASN A 495 -57.12 7.04 -24.17
C ASN A 495 -55.72 6.93 -24.80
N ASN A 496 -55.53 7.50 -25.99
CA ASN A 496 -54.22 7.57 -26.61
C ASN A 496 -53.40 8.74 -26.05
N THR A 497 -52.31 8.45 -25.35
CA THR A 497 -51.37 9.45 -24.80
C THR A 497 -50.07 9.57 -25.62
N GLY A 498 -49.98 8.86 -26.74
CA GLY A 498 -48.74 8.69 -27.52
C GLY A 498 -47.74 7.71 -26.92
N LEU A 499 -48.05 7.08 -25.77
CA LEU A 499 -47.15 6.10 -25.13
C LEU A 499 -46.82 4.91 -26.04
N GLN A 500 -47.79 4.47 -26.84
CA GLN A 500 -47.60 3.38 -27.82
C GLN A 500 -46.45 3.69 -28.78
N ASP A 501 -46.40 4.92 -29.31
CA ASP A 501 -45.39 5.34 -30.30
C ASP A 501 -44.01 5.45 -29.65
N ILE A 502 -43.96 5.82 -28.36
CA ILE A 502 -42.73 5.86 -27.57
C ILE A 502 -42.18 4.45 -27.34
N ILE A 503 -43.04 3.45 -27.11
CA ILE A 503 -42.60 2.06 -26.90
C ILE A 503 -42.32 1.36 -28.24
N ALA A 504 -43.03 1.73 -29.31
CA ALA A 504 -42.91 1.16 -30.66
C ALA A 504 -41.46 1.15 -31.17
N GLN A 505 -40.68 2.21 -30.88
CA GLN A 505 -39.28 2.31 -31.29
C GLN A 505 -38.37 1.18 -30.76
N TRP A 506 -38.79 0.44 -29.72
CA TRP A 506 -38.04 -0.66 -29.10
C TRP A 506 -38.47 -2.04 -29.61
N ILE A 507 -39.63 -2.13 -30.25
CA ILE A 507 -40.18 -3.36 -30.85
C ILE A 507 -40.02 -3.40 -32.37
N GLU A 508 -39.60 -2.28 -32.98
CA GLU A 508 -39.31 -2.16 -34.40
C GLU A 508 -37.81 -2.37 -34.73
N PRO A 509 -37.47 -2.86 -35.94
CA PRO A 509 -36.09 -2.96 -36.37
C PRO A 509 -35.37 -1.60 -36.41
N PRO A 510 -34.08 -1.54 -36.03
CA PRO A 510 -33.19 -2.67 -35.72
C PRO A 510 -33.18 -3.11 -34.23
N LEU A 511 -33.91 -2.41 -33.35
CA LEU A 511 -33.78 -2.57 -31.89
C LEU A 511 -34.66 -3.68 -31.30
N ASP A 512 -35.64 -4.17 -32.06
CA ASP A 512 -36.47 -5.33 -31.73
C ASP A 512 -35.62 -6.56 -31.35
N SER A 513 -34.48 -6.73 -32.03
CA SER A 513 -33.54 -7.83 -31.83
C SER A 513 -32.84 -7.80 -30.48
N VAL A 514 -32.89 -6.67 -29.76
CA VAL A 514 -32.27 -6.46 -28.44
C VAL A 514 -33.34 -6.39 -27.35
N PHE A 515 -34.38 -5.55 -27.53
CA PHE A 515 -35.32 -5.19 -26.46
C PHE A 515 -36.65 -5.97 -26.48
N ASN A 516 -36.98 -6.64 -27.59
CA ASN A 516 -38.21 -7.43 -27.73
C ASN A 516 -37.92 -8.93 -27.84
N ARG A 517 -37.04 -9.42 -26.96
CA ARG A 517 -36.58 -10.82 -26.91
C ARG A 517 -36.37 -11.24 -25.45
N PRO A 518 -36.48 -12.54 -25.14
CA PRO A 518 -36.08 -13.07 -23.83
C PRO A 518 -34.64 -12.69 -23.46
N THR A 519 -34.39 -12.35 -22.20
CA THR A 519 -33.08 -11.88 -21.74
C THR A 519 -31.99 -12.95 -21.87
N THR A 520 -30.84 -12.55 -22.39
CA THR A 520 -29.61 -13.36 -22.40
C THR A 520 -28.53 -12.80 -21.47
N LEU A 521 -28.69 -11.56 -21.00
CA LEU A 521 -27.79 -10.95 -20.01
C LEU A 521 -27.92 -11.64 -18.65
N ASP A 522 -26.85 -12.26 -18.16
CA ASP A 522 -26.86 -12.86 -16.82
C ASP A 522 -26.65 -11.79 -15.74
N LEU A 523 -27.72 -11.42 -15.05
CA LEU A 523 -27.73 -10.50 -13.91
C LEU A 523 -27.90 -11.21 -12.55
N ARG A 524 -27.84 -12.55 -12.52
CA ARG A 524 -28.09 -13.33 -11.30
C ARG A 524 -26.94 -13.22 -10.30
N MET A 525 -25.72 -13.02 -10.81
CA MET A 525 -24.49 -12.85 -10.03
C MET A 525 -24.34 -13.92 -8.94
N VAL A 526 -24.32 -15.20 -9.36
CA VAL A 526 -24.29 -16.34 -8.43
C VAL A 526 -23.07 -16.23 -7.50
N PRO A 527 -23.22 -16.37 -6.16
CA PRO A 527 -22.11 -16.21 -5.22
C PRO A 527 -20.90 -17.11 -5.47
N THR A 528 -21.11 -18.30 -6.07
CA THR A 528 -20.06 -19.27 -6.37
C THR A 528 -19.29 -18.96 -7.64
N THR A 529 -19.74 -18.01 -8.46
CA THR A 529 -19.05 -17.57 -9.67
C THR A 529 -17.87 -16.68 -9.27
N PRO A 530 -16.61 -17.07 -9.52
CA PRO A 530 -15.45 -16.32 -9.03
C PRO A 530 -15.29 -14.96 -9.71
N VAL A 531 -15.50 -14.90 -11.03
CA VAL A 531 -15.41 -13.67 -11.83
C VAL A 531 -16.66 -13.51 -12.68
N ILE A 532 -17.24 -12.32 -12.66
CA ILE A 532 -18.36 -11.94 -13.53
C ILE A 532 -17.90 -10.72 -14.33
N ILE A 533 -17.86 -10.81 -15.65
CA ILE A 533 -17.43 -9.71 -16.51
C ILE A 533 -18.63 -9.25 -17.35
N TYR A 534 -18.90 -7.95 -17.32
CA TYR A 534 -19.79 -7.24 -18.22
C TYR A 534 -18.93 -6.39 -19.17
N GLU A 535 -18.63 -6.94 -20.33
CA GLU A 535 -17.84 -6.26 -21.36
C GLU A 535 -18.78 -5.40 -22.22
N ILE A 536 -18.66 -4.08 -22.11
CA ILE A 536 -19.52 -3.13 -22.81
C ILE A 536 -18.85 -2.74 -24.12
N ASP A 537 -19.52 -2.99 -25.25
CA ASP A 537 -18.97 -2.70 -26.57
C ASP A 537 -18.58 -1.23 -26.71
N ARG A 538 -17.30 -0.99 -26.99
CA ARG A 538 -16.74 0.35 -27.16
C ARG A 538 -17.40 1.16 -28.29
N ASN A 539 -17.93 0.49 -29.30
CA ASN A 539 -18.59 1.11 -30.46
C ASN A 539 -20.08 1.41 -30.21
N MET A 540 -20.63 0.98 -29.06
CA MET A 540 -22.01 1.24 -28.71
C MET A 540 -22.24 2.75 -28.46
N PRO A 541 -23.36 3.34 -28.90
CA PRO A 541 -23.65 4.74 -28.62
C PRO A 541 -23.70 5.03 -27.11
N GLU A 542 -23.16 6.18 -26.70
CA GLU A 542 -22.98 6.54 -25.28
C GLU A 542 -24.27 6.45 -24.43
N ARG A 543 -25.43 6.76 -25.00
CA ARG A 543 -26.73 6.59 -24.33
C ARG A 543 -26.97 5.14 -23.91
N PHE A 544 -26.66 4.17 -24.76
CA PHE A 544 -26.86 2.75 -24.46
C PHE A 544 -25.80 2.22 -23.50
N LYS A 545 -24.55 2.68 -23.59
CA LYS A 545 -23.52 2.39 -22.58
C LYS A 545 -23.98 2.82 -21.18
N ARG A 546 -24.53 4.04 -21.06
CA ARG A 546 -25.10 4.53 -19.80
C ARG A 546 -26.28 3.68 -19.33
N PHE A 547 -27.21 3.35 -20.24
CA PHE A 547 -28.36 2.51 -19.92
C PHE A 547 -27.92 1.14 -19.35
N PHE A 548 -27.09 0.39 -20.09
CA PHE A 548 -26.65 -0.93 -19.65
C PHE A 548 -25.81 -0.88 -18.38
N THR A 549 -24.91 0.09 -18.24
CA THR A 549 -24.10 0.23 -17.02
C THR A 549 -24.99 0.49 -15.81
N THR A 550 -25.98 1.37 -15.94
CA THR A 550 -26.92 1.68 -14.85
C THR A 550 -27.76 0.46 -14.49
N LEU A 551 -28.24 -0.27 -15.50
CA LEU A 551 -29.00 -1.50 -15.31
C LEU A 551 -28.20 -2.58 -14.58
N ILE A 552 -26.94 -2.80 -14.98
CA ILE A 552 -26.01 -3.73 -14.33
C ILE A 552 -25.79 -3.31 -12.87
N CYS A 553 -25.46 -2.05 -12.63
CA CYS A 553 -25.25 -1.55 -11.28
C CYS A 553 -26.51 -1.66 -10.40
N ALA A 554 -27.70 -1.42 -10.95
CA ALA A 554 -28.97 -1.58 -10.24
C ALA A 554 -29.22 -3.05 -9.89
N ALA A 555 -28.87 -3.98 -10.79
CA ALA A 555 -28.90 -5.41 -10.51
C ALA A 555 -27.91 -5.80 -9.40
N ILE A 556 -26.68 -5.26 -9.42
CA ILE A 556 -25.69 -5.46 -8.34
C ILE A 556 -26.28 -5.03 -7.01
N GLN A 557 -26.82 -3.81 -6.90
CA GLN A 557 -27.40 -3.31 -5.65
C GLN A 557 -28.52 -4.21 -5.11
N ARG A 558 -29.41 -4.67 -6.00
CA ARG A 558 -30.50 -5.60 -5.62
C ARG A 558 -29.95 -6.93 -5.13
N GLN A 559 -29.01 -7.52 -5.88
CA GLN A 559 -28.43 -8.83 -5.52
C GLN A 559 -27.66 -8.78 -4.21
N VAL A 560 -26.90 -7.71 -3.97
CA VAL A 560 -26.12 -7.52 -2.74
C VAL A 560 -27.02 -7.37 -1.51
N ARG A 561 -28.19 -6.71 -1.64
CA ARG A 561 -29.20 -6.63 -0.57
C ARG A 561 -29.84 -7.99 -0.27
N ARG A 562 -30.07 -8.80 -1.31
CA ARG A 562 -30.66 -10.13 -1.18
C ARG A 562 -29.69 -11.15 -0.59
N THR A 563 -28.45 -11.14 -1.09
CA THR A 563 -27.40 -12.09 -0.71
C THR A 563 -26.11 -11.34 -0.37
N PRO A 564 -26.00 -10.77 0.85
CA PRO A 564 -24.80 -10.08 1.28
C PRO A 564 -23.58 -11.00 1.25
N ARG A 565 -22.45 -10.49 0.74
CA ARG A 565 -21.22 -11.27 0.58
C ARG A 565 -20.00 -10.38 0.41
N GLU A 566 -18.83 -10.98 0.58
CA GLU A 566 -17.56 -10.34 0.28
C GLU A 566 -17.33 -10.32 -1.25
N GLY A 567 -17.02 -9.15 -1.80
CA GLY A 567 -16.80 -9.00 -3.24
C GLY A 567 -16.18 -7.66 -3.62
N ILE A 568 -15.60 -7.58 -4.82
CA ILE A 568 -15.07 -6.34 -5.38
C ILE A 568 -15.76 -6.09 -6.72
N ILE A 569 -16.26 -4.86 -6.90
CA ILE A 569 -16.77 -4.37 -8.18
C ILE A 569 -15.69 -3.49 -8.79
N ILE A 570 -15.22 -3.82 -9.97
CA ILE A 570 -14.28 -3.03 -10.75
C ILE A 570 -15.07 -2.31 -11.85
N MET A 571 -14.93 -1.00 -11.92
CA MET A 571 -15.53 -0.16 -12.96
C MET A 571 -14.40 0.54 -13.71
N ASP A 572 -14.16 0.12 -14.96
CA ASP A 572 -13.17 0.74 -15.84
C ASP A 572 -13.79 1.93 -16.60
N GLU A 573 -13.04 3.03 -16.71
CA GLU A 573 -13.45 4.31 -17.30
C GLU A 573 -14.75 4.91 -16.69
N ALA A 574 -14.87 4.86 -15.36
CA ALA A 574 -16.06 5.35 -14.64
C ALA A 574 -16.30 6.86 -14.79
N GLY A 575 -15.26 7.65 -15.09
CA GLY A 575 -15.28 9.11 -15.14
C GLY A 575 -16.22 9.68 -16.19
N VAL A 576 -16.47 8.97 -17.30
CA VAL A 576 -17.47 9.38 -18.31
C VAL A 576 -18.88 9.30 -17.73
N LEU A 577 -19.15 8.25 -16.95
CA LEU A 577 -20.47 8.02 -16.37
C LEU A 577 -20.75 8.97 -15.20
N LEU A 578 -19.75 9.27 -14.36
CA LEU A 578 -19.88 10.15 -13.19
C LEU A 578 -20.12 11.63 -13.54
N LYS A 579 -19.97 12.04 -14.81
CA LYS A 579 -20.30 13.40 -15.27
C LYS A 579 -21.80 13.61 -15.49
N ASP A 580 -22.58 12.54 -15.57
CA ASP A 580 -24.04 12.60 -15.70
C ASP A 580 -24.68 12.75 -14.30
N PRO A 581 -25.45 13.82 -14.03
CA PRO A 581 -26.03 14.06 -12.71
C PRO A 581 -26.94 12.93 -12.20
N ILE A 582 -27.61 12.20 -13.11
CA ILE A 582 -28.47 11.08 -12.76
C ILE A 582 -27.60 9.90 -12.29
N PHE A 583 -26.52 9.63 -13.02
CA PHE A 583 -25.60 8.55 -12.67
C PHE A 583 -24.76 8.88 -11.43
N GLU A 584 -24.42 10.15 -11.22
CA GLU A 584 -23.68 10.63 -10.05
C GLU A 584 -24.40 10.29 -8.74
N ASN A 585 -25.67 10.71 -8.61
CA ASN A 585 -26.50 10.37 -7.44
C ASN A 585 -26.67 8.86 -7.26
N PHE A 586 -26.79 8.13 -8.36
CA PHE A 586 -26.93 6.69 -8.33
C PHE A 586 -25.64 5.99 -7.87
N ALA A 587 -24.47 6.42 -8.35
CA ALA A 587 -23.16 5.88 -7.98
C ALA A 587 -22.84 6.14 -6.51
N GLU A 588 -23.22 7.29 -5.97
CA GLU A 588 -23.10 7.62 -4.55
C GLU A 588 -23.91 6.64 -3.67
N ASN A 589 -25.20 6.47 -4.01
CA ASN A 589 -26.09 5.53 -3.33
C ASN A 589 -25.61 4.08 -3.46
N MET A 590 -25.03 3.73 -4.61
CA MET A 590 -24.41 2.44 -4.84
C MET A 590 -23.25 2.22 -3.88
N ALA A 591 -22.30 3.15 -3.82
CA ALA A 591 -21.11 3.05 -3.00
C ALA A 591 -21.46 2.89 -1.51
N LYS A 592 -22.46 3.64 -1.02
CA LYS A 592 -23.01 3.50 0.34
C LYS A 592 -23.62 2.12 0.56
N THR A 593 -24.43 1.65 -0.38
CA THR A 593 -25.13 0.35 -0.30
C THR A 593 -24.14 -0.81 -0.28
N ILE A 594 -23.28 -0.93 -1.30
CA ILE A 594 -22.37 -2.08 -1.44
C ILE A 594 -21.41 -2.19 -0.25
N ARG A 595 -20.99 -1.05 0.32
CA ARG A 595 -20.15 -1.01 1.52
C ARG A 595 -20.85 -1.62 2.73
N ALA A 596 -22.12 -1.29 2.94
CA ALA A 596 -22.90 -1.81 4.06
C ALA A 596 -23.05 -3.34 4.03
N TYR A 597 -22.94 -3.93 2.83
CA TYR A 597 -23.12 -5.37 2.60
C TYR A 597 -21.82 -6.10 2.25
N GLY A 598 -20.65 -5.49 2.47
CA GLY A 598 -19.35 -6.16 2.41
C GLY A 598 -18.60 -6.04 1.07
N LEU A 599 -19.13 -5.34 0.07
CA LEU A 599 -18.47 -5.15 -1.22
C LEU A 599 -17.63 -3.86 -1.27
N GLY A 600 -16.53 -3.92 -2.03
CA GLY A 600 -15.71 -2.75 -2.40
C GLY A 600 -15.99 -2.30 -3.83
N LEU A 601 -15.87 -1.00 -4.09
CA LEU A 601 -15.90 -0.42 -5.44
C LEU A 601 -14.51 0.07 -5.81
N TRP A 602 -13.99 -0.44 -6.91
CA TRP A 602 -12.68 -0.13 -7.45
C TRP A 602 -12.86 0.61 -8.76
N ILE A 603 -12.52 1.89 -8.75
CA ILE A 603 -12.62 2.75 -9.93
C ILE A 603 -11.27 2.73 -10.64
N VAL A 604 -11.28 2.45 -11.94
CA VAL A 604 -10.10 2.52 -12.81
C VAL A 604 -10.34 3.62 -13.83
N ASP A 605 -9.46 4.61 -13.91
CA ASP A 605 -9.69 5.77 -14.78
C ASP A 605 -8.38 6.43 -15.25
N GLN A 606 -8.48 7.35 -16.20
CA GLN A 606 -7.36 8.08 -16.79
C GLN A 606 -7.09 9.43 -16.14
N THR A 607 -8.09 10.00 -15.46
CA THR A 607 -8.01 11.37 -14.92
C THR A 607 -8.40 11.44 -13.45
N LEU A 608 -7.81 12.41 -12.74
CA LEU A 608 -8.20 12.75 -11.38
C LEU A 608 -9.48 13.61 -11.33
N GLU A 609 -9.94 14.14 -12.46
CA GLU A 609 -11.14 14.99 -12.53
C GLU A 609 -12.40 14.29 -12.03
N LEU A 610 -12.47 12.95 -12.12
CA LEU A 610 -13.59 12.19 -11.56
C LEU A 610 -13.74 12.44 -10.05
N LEU A 611 -12.65 12.69 -9.34
CA LEU A 611 -12.63 12.94 -7.89
C LEU A 611 -13.16 14.33 -7.52
N LYS A 612 -13.40 15.23 -8.49
CA LYS A 612 -14.03 16.54 -8.24
C LYS A 612 -15.55 16.50 -8.19
N THR A 613 -16.17 15.49 -8.80
CA THR A 613 -17.62 15.25 -8.78
C THR A 613 -18.09 15.06 -7.32
N HIS A 614 -19.34 15.37 -7.01
CA HIS A 614 -19.94 15.13 -5.70
C HIS A 614 -19.81 13.65 -5.31
N ALA A 615 -20.23 12.74 -6.19
CA ALA A 615 -20.11 11.30 -5.93
C ALA A 615 -18.65 10.84 -5.84
N GLY A 616 -17.77 11.35 -6.71
CA GLY A 616 -16.34 11.03 -6.68
C GLY A 616 -15.68 11.44 -5.36
N LYS A 617 -16.02 12.61 -4.82
CA LYS A 617 -15.55 13.06 -3.49
C LYS A 617 -16.03 12.14 -2.38
N GLU A 618 -17.30 11.75 -2.37
CA GLU A 618 -17.84 10.86 -1.35
C GLU A 618 -17.21 9.47 -1.40
N ILE A 619 -17.05 8.91 -2.59
CA ILE A 619 -16.36 7.62 -2.81
C ILE A 619 -14.92 7.74 -2.31
N PHE A 620 -14.21 8.81 -2.70
CA PHE A 620 -12.82 9.03 -2.36
C PHE A 620 -12.56 9.23 -0.87
N GLN A 621 -13.42 9.95 -0.15
CA GLN A 621 -13.32 10.08 1.32
C GLN A 621 -13.37 8.74 2.04
N ASN A 622 -13.95 7.72 1.39
CA ASN A 622 -14.05 6.36 1.90
C ASN A 622 -13.15 5.37 1.14
N THR A 623 -12.23 5.86 0.32
CA THR A 623 -11.24 5.05 -0.39
C THR A 623 -10.01 4.84 0.49
N PHE A 624 -9.69 3.58 0.77
CA PHE A 624 -8.52 3.24 1.59
C PHE A 624 -7.26 3.04 0.76
N ILE A 625 -7.43 2.62 -0.50
CA ILE A 625 -6.35 2.27 -1.43
C ILE A 625 -6.46 3.18 -2.65
N THR A 626 -5.49 4.04 -2.85
CA THR A 626 -5.38 4.81 -4.11
C THR A 626 -4.05 4.50 -4.77
N VAL A 627 -4.09 4.05 -6.01
CA VAL A 627 -2.93 3.79 -6.85
C VAL A 627 -2.90 4.84 -7.95
N ILE A 628 -1.80 5.56 -8.05
CA ILE A 628 -1.60 6.64 -9.01
C ILE A 628 -0.44 6.23 -9.91
N GLY A 629 -0.72 5.96 -11.18
CA GLY A 629 0.27 5.75 -12.23
C GLY A 629 0.78 7.07 -12.78
N LEU A 630 1.41 7.02 -13.94
CA LEU A 630 1.81 8.21 -14.68
C LEU A 630 0.59 9.10 -14.98
N MET A 631 0.75 10.40 -14.79
CA MET A 631 -0.26 11.43 -15.02
C MET A 631 0.27 12.49 -15.99
N LYS A 632 -0.63 13.07 -16.79
CA LYS A 632 -0.32 14.21 -17.66
C LYS A 632 0.06 15.45 -16.83
N THR A 633 0.84 16.34 -17.42
CA THR A 633 1.36 17.54 -16.73
C THR A 633 0.26 18.49 -16.25
N ASP A 634 -0.84 18.58 -17.01
CA ASP A 634 -2.03 19.39 -16.69
C ASP A 634 -2.77 18.94 -15.42
N GLN A 635 -2.65 17.66 -15.05
CA GLN A 635 -3.24 17.10 -13.82
C GLN A 635 -2.41 17.43 -12.56
N GLY A 636 -1.22 18.04 -12.72
CA GLY A 636 -0.29 18.31 -11.62
C GLY A 636 -0.86 19.16 -10.47
N PRO A 637 -1.51 20.30 -10.74
CA PRO A 637 -2.16 21.11 -9.70
C PRO A 637 -3.23 20.32 -8.94
N LEU A 638 -4.02 19.51 -9.64
CA LEU A 638 -5.07 18.69 -9.03
C LEU A 638 -4.49 17.56 -8.17
N LEU A 639 -3.41 16.91 -8.63
CA LEU A 639 -2.68 15.93 -7.82
C LEU A 639 -2.19 16.56 -6.51
N GLN A 640 -1.68 17.79 -6.57
CA GLN A 640 -1.22 18.51 -5.38
C GLN A 640 -2.37 18.87 -4.43
N GLU A 641 -3.52 19.26 -4.96
CA GLU A 641 -4.73 19.59 -4.18
C GLU A 641 -5.29 18.35 -3.47
N LEU A 642 -5.50 17.25 -4.20
CA LEU A 642 -6.11 16.03 -3.67
C LEU A 642 -5.16 15.20 -2.82
N PHE A 643 -3.86 15.26 -3.09
CA PHE A 643 -2.84 14.47 -2.41
C PHE A 643 -1.70 15.35 -1.86
N PRO A 644 -1.97 16.23 -0.88
CA PRO A 644 -0.98 17.16 -0.33
C PRO A 644 0.16 16.45 0.41
N MET A 645 -0.04 15.19 0.82
CA MET A 645 0.95 14.34 1.46
C MET A 645 2.06 13.83 0.52
N LEU A 646 1.91 13.96 -0.81
CA LEU A 646 2.98 13.60 -1.75
C LEU A 646 4.14 14.60 -1.63
N THR A 647 5.37 14.10 -1.73
CA THR A 647 6.57 14.95 -1.82
C THR A 647 6.72 15.57 -3.21
N ASP A 648 7.54 16.61 -3.34
CA ASP A 648 7.88 17.16 -4.67
C ASP A 648 8.59 16.12 -5.54
N ALA A 649 9.40 15.24 -4.95
CA ALA A 649 10.04 14.16 -5.68
C ALA A 649 9.03 13.10 -6.18
N GLN A 650 8.08 12.69 -5.33
CA GLN A 650 7.01 11.75 -5.70
C GLN A 650 6.08 12.34 -6.76
N ARG A 651 5.71 13.63 -6.61
CA ARG A 651 4.96 14.36 -7.63
C ARG A 651 5.70 14.38 -8.96
N ARG A 652 6.99 14.68 -8.99
CA ARG A 652 7.80 14.63 -10.22
C ARG A 652 7.92 13.23 -10.83
N ASN A 653 7.82 12.17 -10.03
CA ASN A 653 7.82 10.79 -10.54
C ASN A 653 6.44 10.35 -11.05
N THR A 654 5.38 11.06 -10.65
CA THR A 654 3.99 10.75 -11.02
C THR A 654 3.53 11.63 -12.18
N ILE A 655 3.97 12.89 -12.21
CA ILE A 655 3.65 13.90 -13.22
C ILE A 655 4.85 14.05 -14.15
N GLY A 656 4.61 14.08 -15.46
CA GLY A 656 5.59 14.66 -16.39
C GLY A 656 5.99 13.75 -17.53
N ILE A 657 5.02 13.35 -18.35
CA ILE A 657 5.30 12.89 -19.71
C ILE A 657 4.22 13.45 -20.63
N ASP A 658 4.54 14.54 -21.32
CA ASP A 658 3.73 15.00 -22.44
C ASP A 658 4.17 14.19 -23.67
N ASP A 659 3.53 13.04 -23.86
CA ASP A 659 3.59 12.18 -25.06
C ASP A 659 4.96 11.55 -25.43
N ASP A 660 5.94 11.45 -24.52
CA ASP A 660 7.14 10.63 -24.74
C ASP A 660 6.89 9.13 -24.50
N GLU A 661 6.63 8.39 -25.58
CA GLU A 661 6.37 6.94 -25.53
C GLU A 661 7.49 6.16 -24.84
N GLU A 662 8.76 6.55 -25.00
CA GLU A 662 9.90 5.83 -24.40
C GLU A 662 9.88 5.93 -22.87
N THR A 663 9.59 7.12 -22.33
CA THR A 663 9.44 7.28 -20.88
C THR A 663 8.18 6.59 -20.36
N ILE A 664 7.06 6.59 -21.11
CA ILE A 664 5.84 5.87 -20.73
C ILE A 664 6.13 4.37 -20.62
N GLU A 665 6.81 3.79 -21.60
CA GLU A 665 7.18 2.37 -21.58
C GLU A 665 8.14 2.04 -20.44
N ARG A 666 9.15 2.88 -20.21
CA ARG A 666 10.12 2.68 -19.12
C ARG A 666 9.48 2.78 -17.73
N MET A 667 8.49 3.65 -17.58
CA MET A 667 7.82 3.92 -16.31
C MET A 667 6.51 3.13 -16.13
N ALA A 668 6.06 2.39 -17.14
CA ALA A 668 4.89 1.52 -17.05
C ALA A 668 5.06 0.50 -15.92
N GLY A 669 4.01 0.34 -15.11
CA GLY A 669 4.05 -0.57 -13.95
C GLY A 669 4.68 0.04 -12.69
N HIS A 670 5.20 1.26 -12.74
CA HIS A 670 5.57 2.03 -11.57
C HIS A 670 4.39 2.88 -11.08
N PHE A 671 4.10 2.83 -9.78
CA PHE A 671 2.94 3.52 -9.21
C PHE A 671 3.28 4.19 -7.88
N THR A 672 2.59 5.29 -7.61
CA THR A 672 2.47 5.90 -6.28
C THR A 672 1.25 5.31 -5.60
N LEU A 673 1.46 4.49 -4.57
CA LEU A 673 0.40 3.88 -3.76
C LEU A 673 0.17 4.72 -2.51
N VAL A 674 -1.07 5.17 -2.32
CA VAL A 674 -1.55 5.84 -1.11
C VAL A 674 -2.45 4.87 -0.34
N LEU A 675 -2.03 4.53 0.88
CA LEU A 675 -2.78 3.71 1.84
C LEU A 675 -3.11 4.53 3.07
N ASN A 676 -4.36 4.99 3.21
CA ASN A 676 -4.81 5.79 4.36
C ASN A 676 -3.82 6.94 4.70
N ASN A 677 -3.61 7.83 3.73
CA ASN A 677 -2.66 8.96 3.76
C ASN A 677 -1.17 8.61 3.86
N LYS A 678 -0.79 7.32 3.77
CA LYS A 678 0.62 6.92 3.66
C LYS A 678 1.00 6.66 2.22
N VAL A 679 2.09 7.26 1.78
CA VAL A 679 2.57 7.14 0.41
C VAL A 679 3.67 6.08 0.33
N PHE A 680 3.60 5.24 -0.70
CA PHE A 680 4.57 4.23 -1.06
C PHE A 680 4.86 4.35 -2.55
N GLU A 681 6.14 4.27 -2.91
CA GLU A 681 6.53 4.13 -4.31
C GLU A 681 6.65 2.64 -4.58
N ILE A 682 5.81 2.11 -5.46
CA ILE A 682 5.74 0.69 -5.75
C ILE A 682 6.01 0.42 -7.22
N TYR A 683 6.37 -0.82 -7.51
CA TYR A 683 6.24 -1.35 -8.85
C TYR A 683 5.38 -2.62 -8.81
N ASN A 684 4.67 -2.88 -9.91
CA ASN A 684 3.83 -4.05 -10.06
C ASN A 684 4.71 -5.29 -10.27
N ASP A 685 4.95 -6.03 -9.18
CA ASP A 685 5.73 -7.25 -9.23
C ASP A 685 4.86 -8.39 -9.75
N LEU A 686 5.13 -8.86 -10.98
CA LEU A 686 4.33 -9.84 -11.69
C LEU A 686 5.00 -11.21 -11.69
N SER A 687 4.28 -12.24 -11.24
CA SER A 687 4.69 -13.62 -11.43
C SER A 687 4.69 -14.02 -12.92
N PRO A 688 5.43 -15.08 -13.31
CA PRO A 688 5.37 -15.61 -14.67
C PRO A 688 3.96 -15.96 -15.15
N TYR A 689 3.10 -16.44 -14.24
CA TYR A 689 1.70 -16.75 -14.53
C TYR A 689 0.90 -15.48 -14.83
N GLU A 690 1.01 -14.47 -13.97
CA GLU A 690 0.28 -13.20 -14.10
C GLU A 690 0.64 -12.44 -15.37
N ARG A 691 1.87 -12.57 -15.87
CA ARG A 691 2.29 -11.97 -17.14
C ARG A 691 1.47 -12.46 -18.34
N ARG A 692 0.94 -13.69 -18.29
CA ARG A 692 0.09 -14.26 -19.36
C ARG A 692 -1.34 -13.74 -19.34
N LEU A 693 -1.78 -13.15 -18.21
CA LEU A 693 -3.11 -12.55 -18.07
C LEU A 693 -3.23 -11.20 -18.79
N ILE A 694 -2.12 -10.71 -19.34
CA ILE A 694 -2.00 -9.35 -19.85
C ILE A 694 -2.20 -9.41 -21.36
N THR A 695 -3.38 -8.98 -21.79
CA THR A 695 -3.87 -9.10 -23.18
C THR A 695 -3.20 -8.09 -24.13
N VAL A 696 -2.48 -7.09 -23.62
CA VAL A 696 -1.90 -6.01 -24.44
C VAL A 696 -0.47 -6.34 -24.85
N LYS A 697 -0.27 -6.46 -26.17
CA LYS A 697 1.00 -6.72 -26.88
C LYS A 697 2.04 -5.59 -26.80
N LYS A 698 1.94 -4.64 -25.86
CA LYS A 698 2.93 -3.58 -25.67
C LYS A 698 3.45 -3.55 -24.23
N THR A 699 4.70 -4.03 -24.13
CA THR A 699 5.75 -3.55 -23.23
C THR A 699 5.52 -3.77 -21.73
N ILE A 700 5.96 -4.94 -21.25
CA ILE A 700 6.33 -5.14 -19.84
C ILE A 700 7.80 -5.53 -19.83
N HIS A 701 8.62 -4.72 -19.17
CA HIS A 701 10.03 -5.00 -18.93
C HIS A 701 10.20 -6.35 -18.23
N ALA A 702 10.82 -7.30 -18.93
CA ALA A 702 11.70 -8.28 -18.32
C ALA A 702 13.00 -7.55 -17.93
N GLY A 703 13.21 -7.28 -16.64
CA GLY A 703 14.33 -6.45 -16.21
C GLY A 703 14.61 -6.48 -14.72
N ALA A 704 14.84 -7.67 -14.15
CA ALA A 704 15.59 -7.85 -12.91
C ALA A 704 16.39 -9.17 -12.94
N GLY A 705 16.82 -9.60 -14.14
CA GLY A 705 17.70 -10.73 -14.35
C GLY A 705 18.90 -10.29 -15.18
N GLY A 706 19.99 -9.92 -14.51
CA GLY A 706 21.28 -9.57 -15.12
C GLY A 706 21.76 -8.17 -14.73
N VAL A 707 22.41 -8.05 -13.56
CA VAL A 707 23.86 -8.08 -13.34
C VAL A 707 24.09 -8.55 -11.90
#